data_AF-A0A497N154-F1
#
_entry.id   AF-A0A497N154-F1
#
_cell.length_a   1.000
_cell.length_b   1.000
_cell.length_c   1.000
_cell.angle_alpha   90.00
_cell.angle_beta   90.00
_cell.angle_gamma   90.00
#
_symmetry.space_group_name_H-M   'P 1'
#
loop_
_entity.id
_entity.type
_entity.pdbx_description
1 polymer ?
#
loop_
_entity_poly.entity_id
_entity_poly.type
_entity_poly.pdbx_seq_one_letter_code
_entity_poly.pdbx_strand_id
1 'polypeptide(L)'
;MRVTFWLLDIGYEVRDGQPEVWLWGIDEENRRILVIDRGFLPYFYLTIKEGEDPEAVLSRVQRLRGELPLIRELELVDRRFFGRPVKAIKVVCGDPEVLSKYSRKLGKVPGVGMCLEENIRYSMRYLIDHGITPCGWHEVEVEKAERPSGLQVEAVYRARSPPKGVEKAEPPSLRVLGFTMVAYSRRGTPKPERDPVVILSVATNSGKEAQFVAEGGDDRPVIEGFLRYLREFDPDVIVGYGSNQRDWPYLLTRARRLGLRLSVDREGGEPHTSVYGHISIAGRANVDLYDFADELPEVKVKTLENIAEFLGVMRLEERTLIDEVDIPAYWEDPDRRPLLLKFSLENLRSIMGVAKAMFDYALQLSSLVGIPLDHIGTAAVGFRVEWFLIREAYRIGELVPTRRPRPYRTYVGGMVLKPRPGIHEEIAVLDFKSMYPSIMIAKNISPDTYVPPEEPDPPCGVYVAPEVGHRFRKEPPGFYKEVLTRLLRAREEIRERLRTLDPESVEYRVLDARQRAVKVITNASYGYTGWLGARWYLKPVAEATTAWGRHIIRNTIEMARKMGLEVVYGDTDSIFIRYDPEKVERLSKAVGEELGLEIKPDKVYVRVLFTEAKKRYCGLLPDGRLDVVGMEVIRGDWAAVAKEVQEGVLGILLREKDPKKAAGFVRGYVSDLLARRTPYRDLIIWKTLTKPLKEYKVRAAHVEAARMLMQEGWELTLGDKVGYVITKGEGKLYERAKPYNLASYDEVDLDYYVEKQVIPAALRILKQFGVTEREILPPTS
;
A
#
# COMPACT_ATOMS: atom_id res chain seq x y z
N MET A 1 35.42 17.09 -11.38
CA MET A 1 35.31 15.77 -12.05
C MET A 1 33.83 15.42 -12.20
N ARG A 2 33.49 14.42 -13.01
CA ARG A 2 32.11 13.91 -13.10
C ARG A 2 32.00 12.58 -12.36
N VAL A 3 30.87 12.39 -11.69
CA VAL A 3 30.52 11.14 -11.01
C VAL A 3 29.13 10.75 -11.47
N THR A 4 29.01 9.51 -11.95
CA THR A 4 27.74 8.86 -12.25
C THR A 4 27.39 7.95 -11.08
N PHE A 5 26.20 8.13 -10.51
CA PHE A 5 25.78 7.40 -9.33
C PHE A 5 24.29 7.08 -9.38
N TRP A 6 23.92 6.01 -8.71
CA TRP A 6 22.54 5.59 -8.54
C TRP A 6 22.04 6.09 -7.20
N LEU A 7 20.98 6.90 -7.22
CA LEU A 7 20.43 7.53 -6.01
C LEU A 7 19.61 6.53 -5.19
N LEU A 8 20.08 6.23 -3.97
CA LEU A 8 19.43 5.33 -3.02
C LEU A 8 18.51 6.09 -2.06
N ASP A 9 19.05 7.09 -1.38
CA ASP A 9 18.39 7.83 -0.31
C ASP A 9 18.76 9.32 -0.38
N ILE A 10 17.89 10.18 0.16
CA ILE A 10 18.05 11.63 0.18
C ILE A 10 17.59 12.24 1.50
N GLY A 11 18.49 13.00 2.12
CA GLY A 11 18.24 13.78 3.32
C GLY A 11 18.61 15.26 3.13
N TYR A 12 18.51 16.02 4.21
CA TYR A 12 19.16 17.32 4.29
C TYR A 12 19.63 17.57 5.72
N GLU A 13 20.68 18.37 5.84
CA GLU A 13 21.22 18.85 7.11
C GLU A 13 21.31 20.36 7.07
N VAL A 14 21.30 21.02 8.23
CA VAL A 14 21.58 22.45 8.33
C VAL A 14 22.93 22.62 8.99
N ARG A 15 23.93 23.07 8.22
CA ARG A 15 25.30 23.30 8.69
C ARG A 15 25.70 24.75 8.43
N ASP A 16 26.33 25.38 9.42
CA ASP A 16 26.74 26.79 9.35
C ASP A 16 25.61 27.76 8.96
N GLY A 17 24.36 27.43 9.35
CA GLY A 17 23.17 28.22 9.01
C GLY A 17 22.72 28.12 7.55
N GLN A 18 23.23 27.15 6.79
CA GLN A 18 22.85 26.87 5.41
C GLN A 18 22.35 25.42 5.28
N PRO A 19 21.22 25.19 4.58
CA PRO A 19 20.76 23.85 4.29
C PRO A 19 21.63 23.19 3.22
N GLU A 20 21.96 21.92 3.41
CA GLU A 20 22.71 21.10 2.46
C GLU A 20 21.92 19.82 2.20
N VAL A 21 21.68 19.50 0.92
CA VAL A 21 21.01 18.27 0.50
C VAL A 21 22.05 17.15 0.43
N TRP A 22 21.71 16.00 1.02
CA TRP A 22 22.58 14.83 1.10
C TRP A 22 22.02 13.72 0.23
N LEU A 23 22.76 13.37 -0.81
CA LEU A 23 22.39 12.36 -1.80
C LEU A 23 23.26 11.12 -1.57
N TRP A 24 22.66 10.08 -1.00
CA TRP A 24 23.33 8.81 -0.76
C TRP A 24 23.17 7.91 -1.98
N GLY A 25 24.26 7.35 -2.47
CA GLY A 25 24.19 6.54 -3.68
C GLY A 25 25.34 5.57 -3.87
N ILE A 26 25.27 4.86 -5.00
CA ILE A 26 26.25 3.87 -5.40
C ILE A 26 26.78 4.27 -6.77
N ASP A 27 28.08 4.44 -6.93
CA ASP A 27 28.68 4.79 -8.22
C ASP A 27 28.86 3.58 -9.15
N GLU A 28 29.35 3.81 -10.36
CA GLU A 28 29.56 2.75 -11.36
C GLU A 28 30.63 1.72 -10.97
N GLU A 29 31.52 2.08 -10.03
CA GLU A 29 32.51 1.18 -9.43
C GLU A 29 31.93 0.40 -8.23
N ASN A 30 30.62 0.51 -7.98
CA ASN A 30 29.90 -0.02 -6.82
C ASN A 30 30.37 0.53 -5.47
N ARG A 31 31.01 1.70 -5.46
CA ARG A 31 31.37 2.37 -4.20
C ARG A 31 30.17 3.09 -3.63
N ARG A 32 30.01 3.04 -2.31
CA ARG A 32 28.96 3.78 -1.59
C ARG A 32 29.46 5.19 -1.35
N ILE A 33 28.76 6.16 -1.91
CA ILE A 33 29.19 7.57 -1.91
C ILE A 33 28.12 8.47 -1.32
N LEU A 34 28.55 9.64 -0.87
CA LEU A 34 27.68 10.75 -0.48
C LEU A 34 28.00 11.97 -1.35
N VAL A 35 26.99 12.50 -2.04
CA VAL A 35 27.08 13.77 -2.76
C VAL A 35 26.31 14.83 -1.97
N ILE A 36 26.99 15.91 -1.60
CA ILE A 36 26.44 17.02 -0.81
C ILE A 36 26.23 18.22 -1.73
N ASP A 37 25.00 18.74 -1.79
CA ASP A 37 24.65 19.93 -2.56
C ASP A 37 24.21 21.08 -1.63
N ARG A 38 24.95 22.19 -1.68
CA ARG A 38 24.67 23.43 -0.93
C ARG A 38 24.01 24.53 -1.78
N GLY A 39 23.87 24.29 -3.08
CA GLY A 39 23.41 25.26 -4.08
C GLY A 39 21.89 25.40 -4.17
N PHE A 40 21.15 24.50 -3.52
CA PHE A 40 19.69 24.55 -3.50
C PHE A 40 19.19 25.41 -2.33
N LEU A 41 18.09 26.14 -2.55
CA LEU A 41 17.45 26.95 -1.51
C LEU A 41 15.94 26.68 -1.47
N PRO A 42 15.34 26.62 -0.27
CA PRO A 42 13.90 26.41 -0.12
C PRO A 42 13.10 27.61 -0.64
N TYR A 43 11.93 27.37 -1.20
CA TYR A 43 11.05 28.43 -1.67
C TYR A 43 9.56 28.05 -1.63
N PHE A 44 8.71 29.05 -1.75
CA PHE A 44 7.26 28.91 -1.94
C PHE A 44 6.73 30.02 -2.86
N TYR A 45 5.45 29.95 -3.23
CA TYR A 45 4.83 30.93 -4.13
C TYR A 45 3.71 31.72 -3.44
N LEU A 46 3.62 33.00 -3.81
CA LEU A 46 2.51 33.89 -3.51
C LEU A 46 1.81 34.26 -4.82
N THR A 47 0.59 33.80 -5.07
CA THR A 47 -0.16 34.26 -6.24
C THR A 47 -0.62 35.70 -6.05
N ILE A 48 -0.79 36.42 -7.14
CA ILE A 48 -1.26 37.80 -7.14
C ILE A 48 -2.75 37.81 -7.48
N LYS A 49 -3.56 38.60 -6.75
CA LYS A 49 -4.99 38.70 -7.01
C LYS A 49 -5.23 39.30 -8.40
N GLU A 50 -6.27 38.82 -9.07
CA GLU A 50 -6.67 39.33 -10.38
C GLU A 50 -6.98 40.85 -10.30
N GLY A 51 -6.47 41.62 -11.25
CA GLY A 51 -6.62 43.08 -11.30
C GLY A 51 -5.61 43.88 -10.47
N GLU A 52 -4.79 43.26 -9.62
CA GLU A 52 -3.70 43.95 -8.93
C GLU A 52 -2.47 44.12 -9.83
N ASP A 53 -1.75 45.22 -9.67
CA ASP A 53 -0.45 45.43 -10.30
C ASP A 53 0.62 44.54 -9.63
N PRO A 54 1.23 43.59 -10.38
CA PRO A 54 2.24 42.69 -9.84
C PRO A 54 3.43 43.38 -9.19
N GLU A 55 3.91 44.48 -9.77
CA GLU A 55 5.09 45.22 -9.27
C GLU A 55 4.79 45.96 -7.96
N ALA A 56 3.58 46.53 -7.85
CA ALA A 56 3.12 47.13 -6.60
C ALA A 56 2.95 46.09 -5.48
N VAL A 57 2.49 44.86 -5.78
CA VAL A 57 2.41 43.78 -4.78
C VAL A 57 3.81 43.33 -4.37
N LEU A 58 4.73 43.13 -5.33
CA LEU A 58 6.12 42.78 -5.04
C LEU A 58 6.78 43.83 -4.14
N SER A 59 6.59 45.11 -4.44
CA SER A 59 7.10 46.23 -3.63
C SER A 59 6.58 46.20 -2.19
N ARG A 60 5.30 45.86 -1.98
CA ARG A 60 4.72 45.71 -0.64
C ARG A 60 5.32 44.53 0.12
N VAL A 61 5.55 43.40 -0.55
CA VAL A 61 6.22 42.22 0.02
C VAL A 61 7.68 42.53 0.38
N GLN A 62 8.39 43.25 -0.48
CA GLN A 62 9.79 43.66 -0.26
C GLN A 62 9.97 44.49 1.00
N ARG A 63 9.02 45.38 1.36
CA ARG A 63 9.08 46.18 2.59
C ARG A 63 9.12 45.34 3.87
N LEU A 64 8.60 44.12 3.84
CA LEU A 64 8.61 43.20 4.99
C LEU A 64 9.91 42.40 5.13
N ARG A 65 10.88 42.54 4.21
CA ARG A 65 12.18 41.83 4.30
C ARG A 65 12.93 42.14 5.59
N GLY A 66 12.86 43.36 6.11
CA GLY A 66 13.51 43.74 7.37
C GLY A 66 13.03 42.90 8.57
N GLU A 67 11.79 42.43 8.54
CA GLU A 67 11.20 41.57 9.58
C GLU A 67 11.32 40.07 9.26
N LEU A 68 11.87 39.73 8.10
CA LEU A 68 11.96 38.39 7.53
C LEU A 68 13.39 38.13 7.00
N PRO A 69 14.41 38.14 7.88
CA PRO A 69 15.82 38.22 7.49
C PRO A 69 16.35 37.03 6.70
N LEU A 70 15.63 35.89 6.72
CA LEU A 70 16.00 34.69 5.96
C LEU A 70 15.46 34.68 4.54
N ILE A 71 14.74 35.71 4.07
CA ILE A 71 14.40 35.85 2.65
C ILE A 71 15.66 36.20 1.86
N ARG A 72 16.06 35.34 0.93
CA ARG A 72 17.22 35.53 0.05
C ARG A 72 16.83 36.24 -1.24
N GLU A 73 15.71 35.85 -1.83
CA GLU A 73 15.26 36.34 -3.13
C GLU A 73 13.74 36.47 -3.19
N LEU A 74 13.27 37.43 -3.97
CA LEU A 74 11.87 37.63 -4.33
C LEU A 74 11.83 37.86 -5.85
N GLU A 75 11.20 36.94 -6.58
CA GLU A 75 11.18 36.93 -8.03
C GLU A 75 9.73 36.92 -8.52
N LEU A 76 9.38 37.81 -9.44
CA LEU A 76 8.08 37.77 -10.11
C LEU A 76 8.13 36.74 -11.25
N VAL A 77 7.20 35.80 -11.26
CA VAL A 77 7.18 34.68 -12.21
C VAL A 77 5.80 34.47 -12.84
N ASP A 78 5.83 34.00 -14.09
CA ASP A 78 4.65 33.49 -14.79
C ASP A 78 4.47 32.00 -14.51
N ARG A 79 3.25 31.61 -14.12
CA ARG A 79 2.88 30.23 -13.81
C ARG A 79 1.46 29.93 -14.30
N ARG A 80 1.05 28.68 -14.17
CA ARG A 80 -0.34 28.25 -14.34
C ARG A 80 -0.92 27.81 -13.00
N PHE A 81 -2.23 28.01 -12.81
CA PHE A 81 -2.96 27.44 -11.68
C PHE A 81 -4.34 27.02 -12.13
N PHE A 82 -4.60 25.71 -12.11
CA PHE A 82 -5.79 25.10 -12.72
C PHE A 82 -5.94 25.52 -14.19
N GLY A 83 -4.86 25.37 -14.95
CA GLY A 83 -4.79 25.71 -16.38
C GLY A 83 -4.91 27.20 -16.73
N ARG A 84 -5.16 28.09 -15.76
CA ARG A 84 -5.23 29.55 -15.97
C ARG A 84 -3.85 30.18 -15.76
N PRO A 85 -3.39 31.09 -16.64
CA PRO A 85 -2.17 31.87 -16.40
C PRO A 85 -2.31 32.73 -15.14
N VAL A 86 -1.29 32.72 -14.29
CA VAL A 86 -1.23 33.53 -13.06
C VAL A 86 0.16 34.15 -12.89
N LYS A 87 0.19 35.39 -12.41
CA LYS A 87 1.41 36.02 -11.87
C LYS A 87 1.60 35.59 -10.42
N ALA A 88 2.82 35.25 -10.05
CA ALA A 88 3.18 34.87 -8.69
C ALA A 88 4.53 35.44 -8.28
N ILE A 89 4.75 35.61 -6.98
CA ILE A 89 6.06 35.93 -6.40
C ILE A 89 6.65 34.63 -5.85
N LYS A 90 7.80 34.22 -6.37
CA LYS A 90 8.63 33.16 -5.80
C LYS A 90 9.42 33.74 -4.63
N VAL A 91 9.20 33.21 -3.43
CA VAL A 91 9.88 33.65 -2.21
C VAL A 91 10.92 32.61 -1.85
N VAL A 92 12.20 32.93 -2.07
CA VAL A 92 13.33 32.06 -1.74
C VAL A 92 13.83 32.38 -0.33
N CYS A 93 13.95 31.36 0.50
CA CYS A 93 14.37 31.45 1.89
C CYS A 93 15.73 30.76 2.10
N GLY A 94 16.44 31.14 3.16
CA GLY A 94 17.71 30.54 3.55
C GLY A 94 17.57 29.30 4.42
N ASP A 95 16.36 28.97 4.88
CA ASP A 95 16.10 27.91 5.85
C ASP A 95 14.74 27.24 5.53
N PRO A 96 14.70 25.89 5.40
CA PRO A 96 13.46 25.17 5.18
C PRO A 96 12.40 25.36 6.28
N GLU A 97 12.80 25.60 7.53
CA GLU A 97 11.89 25.63 8.67
C GLU A 97 11.05 26.92 8.72
N VAL A 98 11.49 27.99 8.05
CA VAL A 98 10.79 29.29 8.11
C VAL A 98 9.64 29.45 7.12
N LEU A 99 9.56 28.58 6.10
CA LEU A 99 8.55 28.61 5.02
C LEU A 99 7.12 28.83 5.54
N SER A 100 6.68 28.01 6.49
CA SER A 100 5.31 28.07 7.04
C SER A 100 5.04 29.35 7.85
N LYS A 101 6.06 29.88 8.53
CA LYS A 101 5.94 31.15 9.25
C LYS A 101 5.86 32.33 8.28
N TYR A 102 6.72 32.32 7.27
CA TYR A 102 6.87 33.44 6.33
C TYR A 102 5.68 33.51 5.37
N SER A 103 5.22 32.37 4.85
CA SER A 103 4.01 32.30 4.01
C SER A 103 2.78 32.85 4.72
N ARG A 104 2.52 32.48 5.98
CA ARG A 104 1.38 33.02 6.76
C ARG A 104 1.44 34.53 6.97
N LYS A 105 2.65 35.11 7.08
CA LYS A 105 2.82 36.56 7.24
C LYS A 105 2.65 37.28 5.91
N LEU A 106 3.32 36.82 4.87
CA LEU A 106 3.26 37.43 3.54
C LEU A 106 1.90 37.25 2.86
N GLY A 107 1.18 36.16 3.17
CA GLY A 107 -0.19 35.93 2.70
C GLY A 107 -1.21 36.96 3.18
N LYS A 108 -0.87 37.79 4.18
CA LYS A 108 -1.72 38.89 4.66
C LYS A 108 -1.46 40.22 3.95
N VAL A 109 -0.45 40.29 3.08
CA VAL A 109 -0.10 41.52 2.36
C VAL A 109 -1.22 41.85 1.36
N PRO A 110 -1.72 43.10 1.32
CA PRO A 110 -2.72 43.51 0.33
C PRO A 110 -2.27 43.20 -1.11
N GLY A 111 -3.18 42.62 -1.88
CA GLY A 111 -2.94 42.17 -3.27
C GLY A 111 -2.38 40.76 -3.42
N VAL A 112 -1.89 40.12 -2.34
CA VAL A 112 -1.53 38.69 -2.35
C VAL A 112 -2.79 37.83 -2.31
N GLY A 113 -2.86 36.85 -3.20
CA GLY A 113 -3.94 35.88 -3.32
C GLY A 113 -3.73 34.66 -2.43
N MET A 114 -3.04 33.64 -2.94
CA MET A 114 -2.82 32.36 -2.27
C MET A 114 -1.34 32.14 -1.97
N CYS A 115 -1.05 31.48 -0.84
CA CYS A 115 0.26 30.89 -0.57
C CYS A 115 0.24 29.43 -1.02
N LEU A 116 1.19 29.04 -1.85
CA LEU A 116 1.29 27.70 -2.44
C LEU A 116 2.69 27.13 -2.22
N GLU A 117 2.75 25.80 -2.13
CA GLU A 117 4.00 24.99 -2.10
C GLU A 117 4.87 25.14 -0.84
N GLU A 118 4.43 25.86 0.19
CA GLU A 118 5.17 26.05 1.44
C GLU A 118 5.34 24.76 2.27
N ASN A 119 4.61 23.71 1.92
CA ASN A 119 4.56 22.44 2.64
C ASN A 119 5.16 21.26 1.84
N ILE A 120 5.87 21.53 0.74
CA ILE A 120 6.67 20.52 0.05
C ILE A 120 7.98 20.35 0.83
N ARG A 121 8.28 19.13 1.27
CA ARG A 121 9.52 18.83 2.01
C ARG A 121 10.75 19.20 1.19
N TYR A 122 11.77 19.75 1.84
CA TYR A 122 12.95 20.31 1.18
C TYR A 122 13.69 19.30 0.28
N SER A 123 13.99 18.09 0.79
CA SER A 123 14.59 17.01 0.00
C SER A 123 13.72 16.59 -1.20
N MET A 124 12.39 16.54 -1.00
CA MET A 124 11.46 16.23 -2.09
C MET A 124 11.41 17.35 -3.13
N ARG A 125 11.45 18.62 -2.71
CA ARG A 125 11.51 19.79 -3.58
C ARG A 125 12.76 19.73 -4.46
N TYR A 126 13.91 19.36 -3.90
CA TYR A 126 15.16 19.13 -4.64
C TYR A 126 14.99 18.09 -5.77
N LEU A 127 14.38 16.93 -5.46
CA LEU A 127 14.10 15.90 -6.47
C LEU A 127 13.21 16.43 -7.60
N ILE A 128 12.18 17.21 -7.26
CA ILE A 128 11.24 17.76 -8.23
C ILE A 128 11.92 18.80 -9.14
N ASP A 129 12.64 19.77 -8.56
CA ASP A 129 13.27 20.86 -9.33
C ASP A 129 14.29 20.36 -10.35
N HIS A 130 15.11 19.39 -9.93
CA HIS A 130 16.21 18.90 -10.73
C HIS A 130 15.83 17.68 -11.58
N GLY A 131 14.57 17.23 -11.53
CA GLY A 131 14.12 16.06 -12.27
C GLY A 131 14.80 14.77 -11.83
N ILE A 132 15.30 14.72 -10.59
CA ILE A 132 16.02 13.58 -10.03
C ILE A 132 15.01 12.53 -9.56
N THR A 133 15.36 11.26 -9.71
CA THR A 133 14.54 10.11 -9.35
C THR A 133 15.31 9.23 -8.38
N PRO A 134 14.77 8.89 -7.21
CA PRO A 134 15.30 7.77 -6.44
C PRO A 134 15.26 6.50 -7.30
N CYS A 135 16.14 5.56 -6.99
CA CYS A 135 16.30 4.32 -7.73
C CYS A 135 16.62 4.51 -9.23
N GLY A 136 17.35 5.56 -9.58
CA GLY A 136 17.79 5.87 -10.94
C GLY A 136 19.23 6.36 -10.98
N TRP A 137 19.83 6.36 -12.17
CA TRP A 137 21.19 6.87 -12.40
C TRP A 137 21.20 8.36 -12.70
N HIS A 138 22.16 9.07 -12.11
CA HIS A 138 22.38 10.50 -12.29
C HIS A 138 23.87 10.79 -12.47
N GLU A 139 24.18 11.74 -13.34
CA GLU A 139 25.53 12.31 -13.49
C GLU A 139 25.58 13.68 -12.82
N VAL A 140 26.67 13.96 -12.10
CA VAL A 140 26.88 15.22 -11.40
C VAL A 140 28.34 15.67 -11.51
N GLU A 141 28.55 16.97 -11.73
CA GLU A 141 29.89 17.57 -11.62
C GLU A 141 30.20 17.85 -10.15
N VAL A 142 31.33 17.32 -9.68
CA VAL A 142 31.70 17.33 -8.27
C VAL A 142 33.17 17.67 -8.03
N GLU A 143 33.44 18.05 -6.79
CA GLU A 143 34.78 18.04 -6.18
C GLU A 143 34.84 17.06 -5.00
N LYS A 144 36.04 16.58 -4.66
CA LYS A 144 36.22 15.79 -3.44
C LYS A 144 35.97 16.68 -2.22
N ALA A 145 35.24 16.16 -1.25
CA ALA A 145 35.05 16.79 0.04
C ALA A 145 35.68 15.93 1.14
N GLU A 146 36.04 16.55 2.25
CA GLU A 146 36.44 15.79 3.44
C GLU A 146 35.26 14.97 3.95
N ARG A 147 35.52 13.69 4.25
CA ARG A 147 34.52 12.79 4.83
C ARG A 147 34.29 13.19 6.29
N PRO A 148 33.07 13.61 6.67
CA PRO A 148 32.75 13.83 8.07
C PRO A 148 33.02 12.57 8.92
N SER A 149 33.50 12.78 10.15
CA SER A 149 33.80 11.69 11.09
C SER A 149 32.55 10.83 11.34
N GLY A 150 32.73 9.51 11.38
CA GLY A 150 31.66 8.55 11.67
C GLY A 150 30.79 8.13 10.48
N LEU A 151 30.87 8.80 9.32
CA LEU A 151 30.10 8.38 8.15
C LEU A 151 30.60 7.06 7.58
N GLN A 152 29.74 6.10 7.28
CA GLN A 152 30.08 4.82 6.63
C GLN A 152 29.88 4.90 5.11
N VAL A 153 30.82 5.57 4.42
CA VAL A 153 30.88 5.69 2.95
C VAL A 153 32.32 5.62 2.45
N GLU A 154 32.52 5.25 1.21
CA GLU A 154 33.84 5.13 0.58
C GLU A 154 34.36 6.46 0.04
N ALA A 155 33.47 7.36 -0.41
CA ALA A 155 33.82 8.69 -0.86
C ALA A 155 32.74 9.74 -0.54
N VAL A 156 33.17 10.99 -0.37
CA VAL A 156 32.29 12.15 -0.19
C VAL A 156 32.65 13.21 -1.22
N TYR A 157 31.61 13.75 -1.84
CA TYR A 157 31.72 14.74 -2.90
C TYR A 157 30.86 15.96 -2.58
N ARG A 158 31.31 17.13 -3.02
CA ARG A 158 30.48 18.34 -3.07
C ARG A 158 30.05 18.61 -4.51
N ALA A 159 28.75 18.77 -4.71
CA ALA A 159 28.18 19.11 -6.01
C ALA A 159 28.62 20.52 -6.45
N ARG A 160 29.04 20.63 -7.70
CA ARG A 160 29.30 21.90 -8.41
C ARG A 160 28.16 22.27 -9.36
N SER A 161 27.30 21.31 -9.68
CA SER A 161 26.07 21.47 -10.44
C SER A 161 25.00 20.52 -9.91
N PRO A 162 23.70 20.78 -10.17
CA PRO A 162 22.66 19.81 -9.85
C PRO A 162 22.83 18.51 -10.65
N PRO A 163 22.60 17.33 -10.05
CA PRO A 163 22.60 16.06 -10.77
C PRO A 163 21.57 16.03 -11.91
N LYS A 164 21.89 15.31 -12.97
CA LYS A 164 21.01 15.10 -14.14
C LYS A 164 20.77 13.62 -14.36
N GLY A 165 19.53 13.24 -14.64
CA GLY A 165 19.18 11.85 -14.93
C GLY A 165 19.89 11.29 -16.16
N VAL A 166 20.32 10.04 -16.08
CA VAL A 166 20.93 9.29 -17.18
C VAL A 166 20.11 8.04 -17.45
N GLU A 167 19.86 7.73 -18.73
CA GLU A 167 19.17 6.50 -19.11
C GLU A 167 20.12 5.30 -18.99
N LYS A 168 19.95 4.54 -17.90
CA LYS A 168 20.60 3.25 -17.69
C LYS A 168 19.62 2.34 -16.97
N ALA A 169 19.32 1.19 -17.59
CA ALA A 169 18.25 0.30 -17.10
C ALA A 169 18.68 -0.50 -15.87
N GLU A 170 19.92 -0.96 -15.85
CA GLU A 170 20.42 -1.88 -14.83
C GLU A 170 20.77 -1.14 -13.53
N PRO A 171 20.25 -1.56 -12.36
CA PRO A 171 20.69 -1.03 -11.08
C PRO A 171 22.13 -1.49 -10.76
N PRO A 172 22.85 -0.78 -9.87
CA PRO A 172 24.14 -1.25 -9.36
C PRO A 172 23.99 -2.51 -8.50
N SER A 173 25.11 -3.12 -8.10
CA SER A 173 25.11 -4.27 -7.19
C SER A 173 24.76 -3.83 -5.77
N LEU A 174 23.48 -3.88 -5.42
CA LEU A 174 22.96 -3.56 -4.10
C LEU A 174 23.26 -4.69 -3.09
N ARG A 175 23.72 -4.31 -1.91
CA ARG A 175 23.85 -5.20 -0.74
C ARG A 175 22.52 -5.21 0.00
N VAL A 176 21.84 -6.35 0.01
CA VAL A 176 20.54 -6.52 0.67
C VAL A 176 20.70 -7.41 1.89
N LEU A 177 20.23 -6.94 3.04
CA LEU A 177 20.19 -7.67 4.30
C LEU A 177 18.73 -7.88 4.71
N GLY A 178 18.28 -9.13 4.77
CA GLY A 178 17.04 -9.50 5.42
C GLY A 178 17.25 -9.77 6.90
N PHE A 179 16.27 -9.44 7.73
CA PHE A 179 16.27 -9.84 9.13
C PHE A 179 14.87 -10.21 9.63
N THR A 180 14.83 -11.02 10.68
CA THR A 180 13.63 -11.29 11.47
C THR A 180 14.02 -11.53 12.92
N MET A 181 13.14 -11.16 13.85
CA MET A 181 13.33 -11.41 15.27
C MET A 181 12.22 -12.30 15.85
N VAL A 182 12.53 -12.99 16.94
CA VAL A 182 11.57 -13.70 17.78
C VAL A 182 11.73 -13.14 19.20
N ALA A 183 10.68 -12.48 19.68
CA ALA A 183 10.62 -12.03 21.07
C ALA A 183 9.92 -13.07 21.94
N TYR A 184 10.41 -13.27 23.16
CA TYR A 184 9.85 -14.25 24.09
C TYR A 184 8.94 -13.57 25.11
N SER A 185 7.70 -14.05 25.22
CA SER A 185 6.77 -13.58 26.24
C SER A 185 5.88 -14.70 26.77
N ARG A 186 5.97 -14.99 28.08
CA ARG A 186 5.00 -15.87 28.77
C ARG A 186 3.61 -15.23 28.88
N ARG A 187 3.50 -13.92 28.67
CA ARG A 187 2.29 -13.13 28.94
C ARG A 187 1.92 -12.27 27.74
N GLY A 188 1.54 -12.95 26.67
CA GLY A 188 0.84 -12.35 25.53
C GLY A 188 1.73 -11.76 24.49
N THR A 189 1.22 -10.69 23.86
CA THR A 189 2.02 -9.94 22.90
C THR A 189 3.28 -9.41 23.60
N PRO A 190 4.47 -9.70 23.06
CA PRO A 190 5.72 -9.31 23.69
C PRO A 190 5.84 -7.78 23.83
N LYS A 191 6.44 -7.33 24.94
CA LYS A 191 6.68 -5.90 25.23
C LYS A 191 8.18 -5.62 25.37
N PRO A 192 8.77 -4.71 24.58
CA PRO A 192 10.23 -4.51 24.55
C PRO A 192 10.83 -4.03 25.88
N GLU A 193 10.05 -3.40 26.75
CA GLU A 193 10.50 -2.95 28.08
C GLU A 193 10.79 -4.11 29.03
N ARG A 194 10.18 -5.28 28.77
CA ARG A 194 10.21 -6.47 29.63
C ARG A 194 10.82 -7.67 28.93
N ASP A 195 10.28 -7.99 27.77
CA ASP A 195 10.42 -9.27 27.09
C ASP A 195 11.64 -9.27 26.15
N PRO A 196 12.57 -10.23 26.30
CA PRO A 196 13.80 -10.29 25.53
C PRO A 196 13.57 -10.73 24.08
N VAL A 197 14.46 -10.28 23.18
CA VAL A 197 14.61 -10.84 21.83
C VAL A 197 15.46 -12.11 21.92
N VAL A 198 14.82 -13.27 21.84
CA VAL A 198 15.50 -14.56 22.06
C VAL A 198 16.20 -15.10 20.82
N ILE A 199 15.75 -14.72 19.63
CA ILE A 199 16.38 -15.10 18.36
C ILE A 199 16.34 -13.89 17.43
N LEU A 200 17.46 -13.60 16.76
CA LEU A 200 17.52 -12.68 15.63
C LEU A 200 18.27 -13.37 14.49
N SER A 201 17.61 -13.55 13.36
CA SER A 201 18.18 -14.20 12.17
C SER A 201 18.39 -13.15 11.09
N VAL A 202 19.54 -13.21 10.39
CA VAL A 202 19.88 -12.35 9.25
C VAL A 202 20.35 -13.16 8.05
N ALA A 203 20.02 -12.68 6.85
CA ALA A 203 20.47 -13.26 5.58
C ALA A 203 20.87 -12.16 4.60
N THR A 204 21.89 -12.42 3.79
CA THR A 204 22.34 -11.51 2.73
C THR A 204 21.90 -12.01 1.36
N ASN A 205 21.81 -11.11 0.38
CA ASN A 205 21.63 -11.50 -1.02
C ASN A 205 22.85 -12.21 -1.64
N SER A 206 23.95 -12.38 -0.89
CA SER A 206 25.06 -13.28 -1.23
C SER A 206 24.89 -14.71 -0.68
N GLY A 207 23.78 -14.99 0.00
CA GLY A 207 23.44 -16.32 0.52
C GLY A 207 24.05 -16.64 1.89
N LYS A 208 24.66 -15.66 2.58
CA LYS A 208 25.16 -15.86 3.95
C LYS A 208 24.01 -15.71 4.94
N GLU A 209 23.86 -16.68 5.84
CA GLU A 209 22.90 -16.65 6.93
C GLU A 209 23.65 -16.60 8.27
N ALA A 210 23.11 -15.87 9.25
CA ALA A 210 23.57 -15.89 10.63
C ALA A 210 22.37 -15.82 11.58
N GLN A 211 22.49 -16.45 12.74
CA GLN A 211 21.46 -16.44 13.77
C GLN A 211 22.11 -16.15 15.12
N PHE A 212 21.59 -15.14 15.81
CA PHE A 212 22.01 -14.75 17.14
C PHE A 212 20.93 -15.19 18.13
N VAL A 213 21.31 -15.96 19.15
CA VAL A 213 20.39 -16.62 20.07
C VAL A 213 20.73 -16.20 21.50
N ALA A 214 19.72 -15.85 22.29
CA ALA A 214 19.90 -15.44 23.68
C ALA A 214 20.29 -16.64 24.55
N GLU A 215 21.21 -16.42 25.50
CA GLU A 215 21.59 -17.40 26.50
C GLU A 215 21.08 -16.96 27.88
N GLY A 216 20.41 -17.85 28.61
CA GLY A 216 19.88 -17.52 29.95
C GLY A 216 18.87 -16.37 30.00
N GLY A 217 18.27 -15.98 28.85
CA GLY A 217 17.36 -14.85 28.75
C GLY A 217 18.05 -13.48 28.58
N ASP A 218 19.38 -13.43 28.47
CA ASP A 218 20.12 -12.22 28.12
C ASP A 218 20.15 -12.03 26.60
N ASP A 219 19.47 -11.00 26.12
CA ASP A 219 19.38 -10.63 24.72
C ASP A 219 20.32 -9.48 24.31
N ARG A 220 21.20 -9.02 25.21
CA ARG A 220 22.26 -8.06 24.83
C ARG A 220 23.20 -8.64 23.74
N PRO A 221 23.74 -9.87 23.85
CA PRO A 221 24.60 -10.43 22.82
C PRO A 221 23.90 -10.58 21.46
N VAL A 222 22.58 -10.79 21.47
CA VAL A 222 21.75 -10.90 20.25
C VAL A 222 21.76 -9.57 19.49
N ILE A 223 21.45 -8.47 20.18
CA ILE A 223 21.40 -7.13 19.58
C ILE A 223 22.80 -6.65 19.20
N GLU A 224 23.82 -6.87 20.04
CA GLU A 224 25.20 -6.53 19.72
C GLU A 224 25.74 -7.31 18.51
N GLY A 225 25.40 -8.59 18.39
CA GLY A 225 25.72 -9.44 17.25
C GLY A 225 25.08 -8.91 15.96
N PHE A 226 23.79 -8.55 16.01
CA PHE A 226 23.09 -7.92 14.89
C PHE A 226 23.74 -6.60 14.45
N LEU A 227 24.01 -5.70 15.39
CA LEU A 227 24.65 -4.41 15.11
C LEU A 227 26.05 -4.59 14.48
N ARG A 228 26.83 -5.56 14.98
CA ARG A 228 28.15 -5.88 14.42
C ARG A 228 28.02 -6.39 12.99
N TYR A 229 27.14 -7.35 12.75
CA TYR A 229 26.91 -7.92 11.42
C TYR A 229 26.44 -6.86 10.42
N LEU A 230 25.51 -5.98 10.82
CA LEU A 230 25.02 -4.90 9.99
C LEU A 230 26.15 -3.94 9.60
N ARG A 231 27.02 -3.56 10.55
CA ARG A 231 28.18 -2.68 10.28
C ARG A 231 29.21 -3.35 9.37
N GLU A 232 29.49 -4.63 9.56
CA GLU A 232 30.45 -5.39 8.76
C GLU A 232 29.95 -5.61 7.32
N PHE A 233 28.68 -5.96 7.15
CA PHE A 233 28.09 -6.18 5.82
C PHE A 233 27.79 -4.85 5.09
N ASP A 234 27.41 -3.82 5.84
CA ASP A 234 27.06 -2.47 5.37
C ASP A 234 25.99 -2.48 4.25
N PRO A 235 24.76 -2.97 4.54
CA PRO A 235 23.72 -3.11 3.54
C PRO A 235 23.28 -1.76 2.96
N ASP A 236 23.00 -1.72 1.66
CA ASP A 236 22.29 -0.59 1.05
C ASP A 236 20.80 -0.67 1.34
N VAL A 237 20.26 -1.88 1.38
CA VAL A 237 18.84 -2.14 1.59
C VAL A 237 18.69 -3.13 2.74
N ILE A 238 17.80 -2.80 3.68
CA ILE A 238 17.42 -3.69 4.77
C ILE A 238 15.96 -4.09 4.55
N VAL A 239 15.68 -5.39 4.51
CA VAL A 239 14.34 -5.93 4.30
C VAL A 239 13.82 -6.69 5.52
N GLY A 240 12.53 -6.56 5.79
CA GLY A 240 11.83 -7.30 6.84
C GLY A 240 10.36 -7.49 6.48
N TYR A 241 9.57 -8.08 7.37
CA TYR A 241 8.13 -8.26 7.18
C TYR A 241 7.37 -7.88 8.46
N GLY A 242 6.72 -6.72 8.42
CA GLY A 242 6.18 -6.03 9.59
C GLY A 242 7.25 -5.25 10.38
N SER A 243 8.44 -5.04 9.81
CA SER A 243 9.57 -4.42 10.48
C SER A 243 9.34 -2.95 10.85
N ASN A 244 8.59 -2.19 10.06
CA ASN A 244 8.28 -0.79 10.34
C ASN A 244 7.41 -0.65 11.59
N GLN A 245 6.44 -1.55 11.76
CA GLN A 245 5.44 -1.47 12.82
C GLN A 245 5.83 -2.26 14.07
N ARG A 246 6.64 -3.32 13.92
CA ARG A 246 7.00 -4.25 15.01
C ARG A 246 8.49 -4.25 15.29
N ASP A 247 9.31 -4.73 14.36
CA ASP A 247 10.68 -5.15 14.68
C ASP A 247 11.59 -3.97 15.04
N TRP A 248 11.59 -2.90 14.24
CA TRP A 248 12.41 -1.72 14.52
C TRP A 248 12.01 -0.98 15.80
N PRO A 249 10.72 -0.63 16.03
CA PRO A 249 10.29 -0.06 17.30
C PRO A 249 10.65 -0.92 18.51
N TYR A 250 10.52 -2.25 18.38
CA TYR A 250 10.84 -3.19 19.46
C TYR A 250 12.34 -3.19 19.76
N LEU A 251 13.19 -3.35 18.74
CA LEU A 251 14.64 -3.33 18.87
C LEU A 251 15.14 -2.00 19.44
N LEU A 252 14.55 -0.87 19.05
CA LEU A 252 14.93 0.45 19.54
C LEU A 252 14.67 0.59 21.04
N THR A 253 13.45 0.26 21.47
CA THR A 253 13.09 0.31 22.90
C THR A 253 13.89 -0.72 23.71
N ARG A 254 14.09 -1.93 23.18
CA ARG A 254 14.86 -2.98 23.86
C ARG A 254 16.33 -2.63 23.99
N ALA A 255 16.96 -2.09 22.95
CA ALA A 255 18.34 -1.61 22.99
C ALA A 255 18.53 -0.55 24.09
N ARG A 256 17.62 0.44 24.17
CA ARG A 256 17.65 1.46 25.23
C ARG A 256 17.51 0.85 26.62
N ARG A 257 16.62 -0.14 26.79
CA ARG A 257 16.44 -0.86 28.06
C ARG A 257 17.71 -1.57 28.50
N LEU A 258 18.48 -2.10 27.55
CA LEU A 258 19.77 -2.75 27.78
C LEU A 258 20.92 -1.75 27.89
N GLY A 259 20.72 -0.44 27.76
CA GLY A 259 21.79 0.56 27.75
C GLY A 259 22.65 0.54 26.48
N LEU A 260 22.10 0.01 25.37
CA LEU A 260 22.71 0.01 24.05
C LEU A 260 22.13 1.15 23.21
N ARG A 261 22.94 1.70 22.29
CA ARG A 261 22.48 2.60 21.23
C ARG A 261 22.32 1.81 19.94
N LEU A 262 21.14 1.86 19.33
CA LEU A 262 20.84 1.09 18.10
C LEU A 262 21.38 1.81 16.86
N SER A 263 22.70 1.98 16.78
CA SER A 263 23.38 2.69 15.68
C SER A 263 23.43 1.83 14.42
N VAL A 264 22.48 2.06 13.50
CA VAL A 264 22.25 1.24 12.29
C VAL A 264 22.36 2.02 10.98
N ASP A 265 22.23 3.35 11.00
CA ASP A 265 22.38 4.16 9.79
C ASP A 265 23.86 4.36 9.41
N ARG A 266 24.11 5.03 8.28
CA ARG A 266 25.48 5.35 7.83
C ARG A 266 26.09 6.57 8.52
N GLU A 267 25.36 7.24 9.40
CA GLU A 267 25.81 8.39 10.20
C GLU A 267 26.15 8.00 11.65
N GLY A 268 25.89 6.75 12.05
CA GLY A 268 26.00 6.27 13.43
C GLY A 268 24.78 6.61 14.31
N GLY A 269 23.70 7.08 13.72
CA GLY A 269 22.41 7.38 14.34
C GLY A 269 21.48 6.18 14.50
N GLU A 270 20.39 6.43 15.23
CA GLU A 270 19.34 5.45 15.53
C GLU A 270 18.24 5.50 14.45
N PRO A 271 17.57 4.38 14.17
CA PRO A 271 16.42 4.40 13.28
C PRO A 271 15.29 5.26 13.90
N HIS A 272 14.54 5.98 13.08
CA HIS A 272 13.44 6.81 13.55
C HIS A 272 12.21 6.72 12.64
N THR A 273 11.02 6.84 13.24
CA THR A 273 9.77 6.89 12.48
C THR A 273 9.65 8.23 11.77
N SER A 274 9.34 8.18 10.47
CA SER A 274 9.19 9.35 9.61
C SER A 274 7.85 9.30 8.87
N VAL A 275 7.74 9.90 7.67
CA VAL A 275 6.48 10.02 6.93
C VAL A 275 5.81 8.68 6.69
N TYR A 276 4.48 8.66 6.70
CA TYR A 276 3.69 7.46 6.44
C TYR A 276 3.93 6.30 7.43
N GLY A 277 4.72 6.51 8.49
CA GLY A 277 5.06 5.48 9.48
C GLY A 277 6.25 4.59 9.10
N HIS A 278 6.96 4.89 8.01
CA HIS A 278 8.21 4.15 7.70
C HIS A 278 9.29 4.46 8.75
N ILE A 279 10.23 3.53 8.90
CA ILE A 279 11.42 3.72 9.69
C ILE A 279 12.56 4.16 8.77
N SER A 280 13.06 5.38 8.97
CA SER A 280 14.18 5.95 8.22
C SER A 280 15.51 5.52 8.84
N ILE A 281 16.45 5.13 7.98
CA ILE A 281 17.81 4.72 8.32
C ILE A 281 18.75 5.46 7.36
N ALA A 282 19.26 6.61 7.76
CA ALA A 282 19.99 7.53 6.88
C ALA A 282 21.09 6.82 6.05
N GLY A 283 21.03 7.00 4.73
CA GLY A 283 21.96 6.40 3.79
C GLY A 283 21.70 4.94 3.46
N ARG A 284 20.60 4.35 3.95
CA ARG A 284 20.12 3.00 3.61
C ARG A 284 18.62 3.06 3.27
N ALA A 285 18.15 2.15 2.42
CA ALA A 285 16.72 1.97 2.20
C ALA A 285 16.17 0.85 3.10
N ASN A 286 15.34 1.20 4.08
CA ASN A 286 14.62 0.22 4.90
C ASN A 286 13.27 -0.11 4.25
N VAL A 287 13.11 -1.35 3.78
CA VAL A 287 11.96 -1.81 3.01
C VAL A 287 11.22 -2.88 3.79
N ASP A 288 10.05 -2.52 4.31
CA ASP A 288 9.14 -3.49 4.93
C ASP A 288 8.24 -4.12 3.85
N LEU A 289 8.39 -5.42 3.63
CA LEU A 289 7.67 -6.17 2.61
C LEU A 289 6.18 -6.30 2.93
N TYR A 290 5.78 -6.17 4.20
CA TYR A 290 4.37 -6.16 4.58
C TYR A 290 3.63 -4.95 3.98
N ASP A 291 4.30 -3.80 3.85
CA ASP A 291 3.72 -2.60 3.25
C ASP A 291 3.46 -2.74 1.74
N PHE A 292 4.04 -3.77 1.10
CA PHE A 292 3.75 -4.15 -0.29
C PHE A 292 2.75 -5.28 -0.41
N ALA A 293 2.30 -5.89 0.70
CA ALA A 293 1.39 -7.02 0.64
C ALA A 293 0.03 -6.66 0.00
N ASP A 294 -0.40 -5.40 0.14
CA ASP A 294 -1.61 -4.88 -0.49
C ASP A 294 -1.51 -4.73 -2.02
N GLU A 295 -0.30 -4.79 -2.60
CA GLU A 295 -0.09 -4.85 -4.04
C GLU A 295 -0.52 -6.20 -4.66
N LEU A 296 -0.78 -7.20 -3.82
CA LEU A 296 -1.21 -8.54 -4.19
C LEU A 296 -2.67 -8.78 -3.76
N PRO A 297 -3.67 -8.17 -4.40
CA PRO A 297 -5.09 -8.23 -3.99
C PRO A 297 -5.67 -9.66 -3.98
N GLU A 298 -5.02 -10.61 -4.67
CA GLU A 298 -5.33 -12.04 -4.69
C GLU A 298 -5.10 -12.68 -3.31
N VAL A 299 -4.05 -12.26 -2.60
CA VAL A 299 -3.74 -12.76 -1.26
C VAL A 299 -4.61 -12.01 -0.25
N LYS A 300 -5.58 -12.69 0.36
CA LYS A 300 -6.55 -12.03 1.25
C LYS A 300 -6.04 -11.88 2.68
N VAL A 301 -5.31 -12.88 3.16
CA VAL A 301 -4.67 -12.87 4.47
C VAL A 301 -3.18 -12.63 4.28
N LYS A 302 -2.72 -11.43 4.67
CA LYS A 302 -1.38 -10.89 4.38
C LYS A 302 -0.30 -11.38 5.34
N THR A 303 -0.27 -12.67 5.67
CA THR A 303 0.82 -13.25 6.47
C THR A 303 2.03 -13.52 5.58
N LEU A 304 3.23 -13.60 6.17
CA LEU A 304 4.46 -13.89 5.42
C LEU A 304 4.36 -15.24 4.71
N GLU A 305 3.77 -16.22 5.38
CA GLU A 305 3.49 -17.58 4.91
C GLU A 305 2.69 -17.54 3.59
N ASN A 306 1.56 -16.85 3.58
CA ASN A 306 0.65 -16.81 2.45
C ASN A 306 1.23 -15.99 1.28
N ILE A 307 1.96 -14.92 1.57
CA ILE A 307 2.64 -14.12 0.54
C ILE A 307 3.78 -14.94 -0.09
N ALA A 308 4.56 -15.66 0.73
CA ALA A 308 5.63 -16.51 0.24
C ALA A 308 5.08 -17.67 -0.61
N GLU A 309 4.00 -18.31 -0.20
CA GLU A 309 3.33 -19.35 -0.98
C GLU A 309 2.82 -18.81 -2.32
N PHE A 310 2.09 -17.68 -2.30
CA PHE A 310 1.54 -17.06 -3.50
C PHE A 310 2.62 -16.70 -4.53
N LEU A 311 3.78 -16.24 -4.05
CA LEU A 311 4.93 -15.90 -4.88
C LEU A 311 5.80 -17.12 -5.24
N GLY A 312 5.42 -18.34 -4.82
CA GLY A 312 6.16 -19.57 -5.11
C GLY A 312 7.51 -19.66 -4.39
N VAL A 313 7.70 -18.91 -3.29
CA VAL A 313 8.93 -18.86 -2.51
C VAL A 313 9.08 -20.08 -1.59
N MET A 314 8.00 -20.44 -0.90
CA MET A 314 7.97 -21.58 0.02
C MET A 314 6.53 -22.05 0.19
N ARG A 315 6.29 -23.36 0.03
CA ARG A 315 4.95 -23.94 0.17
C ARG A 315 4.55 -24.06 1.64
N LEU A 316 3.26 -23.93 1.94
CA LEU A 316 2.76 -24.04 3.32
C LEU A 316 3.05 -25.41 3.94
N GLU A 317 2.95 -26.49 3.15
CA GLU A 317 3.15 -27.86 3.64
C GLU A 317 4.60 -28.17 4.01
N GLU A 318 5.55 -27.42 3.46
CA GLU A 318 6.98 -27.57 3.71
C GLU A 318 7.45 -26.74 4.91
N ARG A 319 6.59 -25.85 5.41
CA ARG A 319 6.95 -24.82 6.39
C ARG A 319 6.65 -25.26 7.81
N THR A 320 7.55 -24.92 8.71
CA THR A 320 7.29 -24.95 10.15
C THR A 320 6.33 -23.81 10.50
N LEU A 321 5.20 -24.11 11.13
CA LEU A 321 4.24 -23.11 11.58
C LEU A 321 4.21 -23.09 13.12
N ILE A 322 4.62 -21.97 13.71
CA ILE A 322 4.57 -21.72 15.14
C ILE A 322 3.82 -20.41 15.35
N ASP A 323 2.68 -20.47 16.03
CA ASP A 323 1.95 -19.27 16.43
C ASP A 323 2.70 -18.53 17.53
N GLU A 324 2.55 -17.20 17.58
CA GLU A 324 3.23 -16.36 18.58
C GLU A 324 2.95 -16.80 20.02
N VAL A 325 1.76 -17.36 20.26
CA VAL A 325 1.32 -17.85 21.58
C VAL A 325 2.05 -19.10 22.05
N ASP A 326 2.57 -19.89 21.10
CA ASP A 326 3.26 -21.14 21.40
C ASP A 326 4.78 -20.94 21.56
N ILE A 327 5.32 -19.79 21.15
CA ILE A 327 6.75 -19.45 21.26
C ILE A 327 7.34 -19.79 22.65
N PRO A 328 6.68 -19.48 23.79
CA PRO A 328 7.21 -19.83 25.11
C PRO A 328 7.42 -21.34 25.29
N ALA A 329 6.46 -22.17 24.85
CA ALA A 329 6.56 -23.61 24.96
C ALA A 329 7.71 -24.18 24.11
N TYR A 330 7.99 -23.59 22.96
CA TYR A 330 9.14 -23.97 22.13
C TYR A 330 10.47 -23.43 22.65
N TRP A 331 10.49 -22.24 23.24
CA TRP A 331 11.72 -21.63 23.75
C TRP A 331 12.19 -22.28 25.06
N GLU A 332 11.27 -22.59 25.96
CA GLU A 332 11.56 -23.13 27.29
C GLU A 332 11.97 -24.60 27.25
N ASP A 333 11.39 -25.38 26.33
CA ASP A 333 11.71 -26.80 26.13
C ASP A 333 12.93 -26.97 25.20
N PRO A 334 14.08 -27.45 25.72
CA PRO A 334 15.28 -27.65 24.92
C PRO A 334 15.10 -28.59 23.72
N ASP A 335 14.20 -29.56 23.80
CA ASP A 335 13.95 -30.52 22.71
C ASP A 335 13.11 -29.90 21.59
N ARG A 336 12.31 -28.89 21.90
CA ARG A 336 11.49 -28.14 20.94
C ARG A 336 12.19 -26.90 20.38
N ARG A 337 13.17 -26.34 21.10
CA ARG A 337 13.92 -25.13 20.69
C ARG A 337 14.53 -25.21 19.29
N PRO A 338 15.10 -26.35 18.82
CA PRO A 338 15.58 -26.47 17.44
C PRO A 338 14.49 -26.20 16.39
N LEU A 339 13.22 -26.53 16.67
CA LEU A 339 12.12 -26.24 15.76
C LEU A 339 11.83 -24.73 15.67
N LEU A 340 11.97 -23.99 16.77
CA LEU A 340 11.83 -22.53 16.78
C LEU A 340 12.98 -21.83 16.04
N LEU A 341 14.21 -22.35 16.16
CA LEU A 341 15.37 -21.86 15.40
C LEU A 341 15.15 -22.10 13.89
N LYS A 342 14.66 -23.28 13.52
CA LYS A 342 14.27 -23.62 12.14
C LYS A 342 13.17 -22.69 11.61
N PHE A 343 12.11 -22.47 12.39
CA PHE A 343 11.04 -21.53 12.07
C PHE A 343 11.58 -20.12 11.79
N SER A 344 12.47 -19.60 12.64
CA SER A 344 13.07 -18.28 12.44
C SER A 344 13.87 -18.19 11.13
N LEU A 345 14.63 -19.23 10.77
CA LEU A 345 15.36 -19.29 9.50
C LEU A 345 14.43 -19.42 8.28
N GLU A 346 13.35 -20.19 8.37
CA GLU A 346 12.35 -20.31 7.30
C GLU A 346 11.62 -18.99 7.04
N ASN A 347 11.29 -18.24 8.11
CA ASN A 347 10.77 -16.87 8.01
C ASN A 347 11.77 -15.96 7.30
N LEU A 348 13.04 -15.98 7.70
CA LEU A 348 14.09 -15.18 7.08
C LEU A 348 14.28 -15.50 5.59
N ARG A 349 14.33 -16.79 5.22
CA ARG A 349 14.43 -17.24 3.82
C ARG A 349 13.23 -16.79 3.00
N SER A 350 12.03 -16.83 3.60
CA SER A 350 10.81 -16.32 2.97
C SER A 350 10.88 -14.82 2.74
N ILE A 351 11.35 -14.04 3.72
CA ILE A 351 11.57 -12.59 3.59
C ILE A 351 12.51 -12.31 2.41
N MET A 352 13.64 -13.03 2.31
CA MET A 352 14.59 -12.86 1.22
C MET A 352 14.01 -13.25 -0.15
N GLY A 353 13.22 -14.32 -0.21
CA GLY A 353 12.55 -14.75 -1.44
C GLY A 353 11.46 -13.77 -1.89
N VAL A 354 10.64 -13.27 -0.96
CA VAL A 354 9.62 -12.24 -1.23
C VAL A 354 10.29 -10.94 -1.67
N ALA A 355 11.37 -10.54 -1.00
CA ALA A 355 12.17 -9.39 -1.43
C ALA A 355 12.61 -9.60 -2.88
N LYS A 356 13.28 -10.70 -3.21
CA LYS A 356 13.73 -11.02 -4.58
C LYS A 356 12.59 -10.93 -5.61
N ALA A 357 11.40 -11.41 -5.30
CA ALA A 357 10.25 -11.38 -6.20
C ALA A 357 9.65 -9.97 -6.42
N MET A 358 9.73 -9.11 -5.42
CA MET A 358 9.09 -7.78 -5.42
C MET A 358 10.07 -6.62 -5.67
N PHE A 359 11.38 -6.88 -5.59
CA PHE A 359 12.39 -5.83 -5.53
C PHE A 359 12.42 -4.95 -6.78
N ASP A 360 12.48 -5.55 -7.96
CA ASP A 360 12.50 -4.81 -9.24
C ASP A 360 11.26 -3.92 -9.37
N TYR A 361 10.08 -4.43 -8.96
CA TYR A 361 8.84 -3.66 -8.94
C TYR A 361 8.92 -2.45 -7.99
N ALA A 362 9.41 -2.64 -6.76
CA ALA A 362 9.55 -1.56 -5.79
C ALA A 362 10.52 -0.46 -6.29
N LEU A 363 11.65 -0.85 -6.88
CA LEU A 363 12.62 0.08 -7.47
C LEU A 363 12.00 0.91 -8.60
N GLN A 364 11.31 0.26 -9.55
CA GLN A 364 10.69 0.96 -10.67
C GLN A 364 9.52 1.85 -10.22
N LEU A 365 8.77 1.43 -9.21
CA LEU A 365 7.69 2.23 -8.64
C LEU A 365 8.22 3.48 -7.93
N SER A 366 9.30 3.35 -7.14
CA SER A 366 10.01 4.46 -6.52
C SER A 366 10.52 5.46 -7.57
N SER A 367 11.17 4.97 -8.63
CA SER A 367 11.70 5.79 -9.72
C SER A 367 10.61 6.54 -10.50
N LEU A 368 9.51 5.84 -10.84
CA LEU A 368 8.36 6.42 -11.54
C LEU A 368 7.72 7.55 -10.72
N VAL A 369 7.37 7.26 -9.46
CA VAL A 369 6.68 8.21 -8.58
C VAL A 369 7.61 9.35 -8.17
N GLY A 370 8.90 9.08 -7.99
CA GLY A 370 9.89 10.05 -7.56
C GLY A 370 9.92 10.24 -6.04
N ILE A 371 9.72 9.17 -5.28
CA ILE A 371 9.92 9.15 -3.82
C ILE A 371 10.88 8.03 -3.42
N PRO A 372 11.65 8.18 -2.33
CA PRO A 372 12.57 7.16 -1.81
C PRO A 372 11.97 5.75 -1.69
N LEU A 373 12.83 4.74 -1.77
CA LEU A 373 12.43 3.33 -1.78
C LEU A 373 11.76 2.88 -0.46
N ASP A 374 12.19 3.43 0.67
CA ASP A 374 11.61 3.18 1.99
C ASP A 374 10.26 3.89 2.20
N HIS A 375 9.96 4.92 1.40
CA HIS A 375 8.65 5.58 1.38
C HIS A 375 7.62 4.85 0.53
N ILE A 376 8.03 4.13 -0.52
CA ILE A 376 7.09 3.72 -1.58
C ILE A 376 6.06 2.70 -1.08
N GLY A 377 6.46 1.73 -0.26
CA GLY A 377 5.55 0.75 0.34
C GLY A 377 4.54 1.42 1.28
N THR A 378 5.04 2.19 2.25
CA THR A 378 4.23 2.84 3.30
C THR A 378 3.31 3.94 2.79
N ALA A 379 3.69 4.66 1.73
CA ALA A 379 2.83 5.67 1.14
C ALA A 379 1.60 5.01 0.52
N ALA A 380 0.41 5.30 1.06
CA ALA A 380 -0.83 4.83 0.44
C ALA A 380 -0.90 5.27 -1.03
N VAL A 381 -1.53 4.46 -1.88
CA VAL A 381 -1.55 4.65 -3.34
C VAL A 381 -1.95 6.09 -3.76
N GLY A 382 -2.90 6.73 -3.07
CA GLY A 382 -3.28 8.11 -3.34
C GLY A 382 -2.15 9.13 -3.15
N PHE A 383 -1.26 8.93 -2.18
CA PHE A 383 -0.06 9.76 -2.01
C PHE A 383 0.98 9.50 -3.10
N ARG A 384 1.10 8.26 -3.59
CA ARG A 384 1.98 7.94 -4.72
C ARG A 384 1.54 8.67 -5.99
N VAL A 385 0.23 8.64 -6.29
CA VAL A 385 -0.34 9.43 -7.39
C VAL A 385 -0.10 10.92 -7.17
N GLU A 386 -0.31 11.44 -5.95
CA GLU A 386 -0.09 12.87 -5.66
C GLU A 386 1.36 13.31 -5.94
N TRP A 387 2.36 12.55 -5.48
CA TRP A 387 3.76 12.89 -5.73
C TRP A 387 4.12 12.84 -7.20
N PHE A 388 3.58 11.87 -7.94
CA PHE A 388 3.71 11.82 -9.39
C PHE A 388 3.11 13.08 -10.06
N LEU A 389 1.89 13.48 -9.65
CA LEU A 389 1.24 14.69 -10.17
C LEU A 389 1.99 15.98 -9.80
N ILE A 390 2.58 16.07 -8.61
CA ILE A 390 3.41 17.22 -8.21
C ILE A 390 4.60 17.40 -9.16
N ARG A 391 5.27 16.30 -9.53
CA ARG A 391 6.39 16.33 -10.48
C ARG A 391 5.93 16.77 -11.86
N GLU A 392 4.81 16.24 -12.34
CA GLU A 392 4.26 16.64 -13.63
C GLU A 392 3.79 18.10 -13.65
N ALA A 393 3.17 18.58 -12.57
CA ALA A 393 2.76 19.99 -12.43
C ALA A 393 3.97 20.93 -12.54
N TYR A 394 5.05 20.63 -11.82
CA TYR A 394 6.29 21.41 -11.92
C TYR A 394 6.87 21.41 -13.34
N ARG A 395 6.94 20.24 -13.99
CA ARG A 395 7.46 20.09 -15.37
C ARG A 395 6.76 21.00 -16.36
N ILE A 396 5.46 21.23 -16.16
CA ILE A 396 4.64 22.04 -17.06
C ILE A 396 4.43 23.48 -16.54
N GLY A 397 5.08 23.88 -15.44
CA GLY A 397 4.96 25.21 -14.86
C GLY A 397 3.60 25.50 -14.19
N GLU A 398 2.89 24.46 -13.76
CA GLU A 398 1.64 24.56 -13.00
C GLU A 398 1.90 24.48 -11.49
N LEU A 399 1.34 25.43 -10.74
CA LEU A 399 1.46 25.52 -9.29
C LEU A 399 0.67 24.40 -8.61
N VAL A 400 1.25 23.84 -7.56
CA VAL A 400 0.65 22.75 -6.80
C VAL A 400 -0.39 23.28 -5.80
N PRO A 401 -1.66 22.82 -5.85
CA PRO A 401 -2.67 23.24 -4.89
C PRO A 401 -2.36 22.83 -3.45
N THR A 402 -2.79 23.63 -2.48
CA THR A 402 -2.73 23.27 -1.05
C THR A 402 -3.75 22.20 -0.71
N ARG A 403 -3.36 21.22 0.11
CA ARG A 403 -4.32 20.28 0.73
C ARG A 403 -5.27 21.04 1.65
N ARG A 404 -6.58 20.79 1.52
CA ARG A 404 -7.62 21.42 2.36
C ARG A 404 -8.45 20.37 3.10
N PRO A 405 -8.81 20.60 4.38
CA PRO A 405 -9.83 19.79 5.03
C PRO A 405 -11.18 20.03 4.34
N ARG A 406 -11.90 18.94 4.05
CA ARG A 406 -13.20 18.99 3.36
C ARG A 406 -14.19 18.10 4.10
N PRO A 407 -15.47 18.50 4.22
CA PRO A 407 -16.48 17.63 4.81
C PRO A 407 -16.69 16.41 3.92
N TYR A 408 -16.84 15.24 4.54
CA TYR A 408 -17.13 14.02 3.81
C TYR A 408 -18.50 14.13 3.13
N ARG A 409 -18.52 13.90 1.81
CA ARG A 409 -19.75 13.79 1.03
C ARG A 409 -19.64 12.55 0.16
N THR A 410 -20.67 11.72 0.20
CA THR A 410 -20.78 10.58 -0.70
C THR A 410 -21.11 11.07 -2.11
N TYR A 411 -20.72 10.26 -3.10
CA TYR A 411 -21.16 10.38 -4.48
C TYR A 411 -21.48 8.99 -5.02
N VAL A 412 -22.26 8.93 -6.09
CA VAL A 412 -22.66 7.67 -6.71
C VAL A 412 -21.44 7.07 -7.42
N GLY A 413 -21.00 5.88 -6.96
CA GLY A 413 -19.86 5.17 -7.53
C GLY A 413 -20.15 4.48 -8.88
N GLY A 414 -19.32 3.50 -9.23
CA GLY A 414 -19.51 2.68 -10.42
C GLY A 414 -20.79 1.84 -10.40
N MET A 415 -21.21 1.37 -11.58
CA MET A 415 -22.43 0.56 -11.70
C MET A 415 -22.19 -0.85 -11.17
N VAL A 416 -23.05 -1.33 -10.27
CA VAL A 416 -23.04 -2.74 -9.86
C VAL A 416 -24.44 -3.32 -10.08
N LEU A 417 -24.54 -4.26 -11.01
CA LEU A 417 -25.78 -4.97 -11.29
C LEU A 417 -26.20 -5.83 -10.09
N LYS A 418 -27.50 -6.10 -9.96
CA LYS A 418 -27.94 -7.12 -9.00
C LYS A 418 -27.50 -8.49 -9.56
N PRO A 419 -26.74 -9.30 -8.80
CA PRO A 419 -26.36 -10.63 -9.27
C PRO A 419 -27.60 -11.52 -9.46
N ARG A 420 -27.52 -12.44 -10.42
CA ARG A 420 -28.46 -13.58 -10.51
C ARG A 420 -27.96 -14.68 -9.56
N PRO A 421 -28.61 -14.92 -8.41
CA PRO A 421 -28.10 -15.89 -7.44
C PRO A 421 -28.05 -17.31 -8.03
N GLY A 422 -27.12 -18.12 -7.54
CA GLY A 422 -26.92 -19.50 -8.00
C GLY A 422 -25.60 -19.72 -8.75
N ILE A 423 -25.44 -20.95 -9.26
CA ILE A 423 -24.26 -21.37 -10.03
C ILE A 423 -24.49 -21.09 -11.51
N HIS A 424 -23.52 -20.40 -12.11
CA HIS A 424 -23.46 -20.15 -13.54
C HIS A 424 -22.22 -20.82 -14.11
N GLU A 425 -22.34 -21.37 -15.31
CA GLU A 425 -21.29 -22.13 -15.97
C GLU A 425 -20.68 -21.34 -17.11
N GLU A 426 -19.38 -21.53 -17.33
CA GLU A 426 -18.63 -20.94 -18.45
C GLU A 426 -18.82 -19.43 -18.50
N ILE A 427 -18.44 -18.73 -17.43
CA ILE A 427 -18.61 -17.27 -17.34
C ILE A 427 -17.28 -16.59 -17.64
N ALA A 428 -17.28 -15.76 -18.69
CA ALA A 428 -16.21 -14.83 -18.98
C ALA A 428 -16.45 -13.50 -18.25
N VAL A 429 -15.42 -13.05 -17.55
CA VAL A 429 -15.33 -11.71 -17.00
C VAL A 429 -14.65 -10.84 -18.04
N LEU A 430 -15.42 -9.97 -18.71
CA LEU A 430 -14.84 -8.96 -19.60
C LEU A 430 -14.56 -7.70 -18.80
N ASP A 431 -13.30 -7.27 -18.79
CA ASP A 431 -12.81 -6.10 -18.07
C ASP A 431 -12.36 -5.01 -19.02
N PHE A 432 -12.70 -3.76 -18.70
CA PHE A 432 -12.26 -2.61 -19.48
C PHE A 432 -10.83 -2.22 -19.13
N LYS A 433 -9.95 -2.21 -20.13
CA LYS A 433 -8.55 -1.81 -19.95
C LYS A 433 -8.46 -0.34 -19.55
N SER A 434 -8.10 -0.09 -18.28
CA SER A 434 -7.92 1.25 -17.73
C SER A 434 -9.13 2.16 -17.99
N MET A 435 -10.35 1.63 -17.79
CA MET A 435 -11.62 2.29 -18.12
C MET A 435 -11.67 3.77 -17.70
N TYR A 436 -11.43 4.05 -16.41
CA TYR A 436 -11.56 5.40 -15.87
C TYR A 436 -10.49 6.36 -16.39
N PRO A 437 -9.18 6.02 -16.43
CA PRO A 437 -8.18 6.83 -17.13
C PRO A 437 -8.58 7.15 -18.58
N SER A 438 -9.05 6.15 -19.33
CA SER A 438 -9.46 6.34 -20.73
C SER A 438 -10.67 7.27 -20.87
N ILE A 439 -11.66 7.18 -19.96
CA ILE A 439 -12.79 8.12 -19.88
C ILE A 439 -12.30 9.55 -19.60
N MET A 440 -11.41 9.73 -18.63
CA MET A 440 -10.88 11.04 -18.25
C MET A 440 -10.13 11.69 -19.43
N ILE A 441 -9.37 10.91 -20.21
CA ILE A 441 -8.71 11.37 -21.44
C ILE A 441 -9.73 11.74 -22.52
N ALA A 442 -10.66 10.82 -22.84
CA ALA A 442 -11.59 10.96 -23.95
C ALA A 442 -12.57 12.13 -23.74
N LYS A 443 -12.99 12.37 -22.50
CA LYS A 443 -13.95 13.44 -22.14
C LYS A 443 -13.27 14.65 -21.50
N ASN A 444 -11.94 14.71 -21.54
CA ASN A 444 -11.11 15.79 -21.00
C ASN A 444 -11.48 16.18 -19.55
N ILE A 445 -11.73 15.19 -18.70
CA ILE A 445 -12.22 15.41 -17.33
C ILE A 445 -11.04 15.74 -16.42
N SER A 446 -10.96 16.99 -15.99
CA SER A 446 -9.90 17.50 -15.12
C SER A 446 -10.40 18.71 -14.32
N PRO A 447 -9.81 19.04 -13.15
CA PRO A 447 -10.24 20.20 -12.37
C PRO A 447 -10.14 21.53 -13.13
N ASP A 448 -9.11 21.66 -13.97
CA ASP A 448 -8.81 22.82 -14.81
C ASP A 448 -9.66 22.92 -16.09
N THR A 449 -10.39 21.86 -16.44
CA THR A 449 -11.32 21.86 -17.58
C THR A 449 -12.78 21.96 -17.16
N TYR A 450 -13.08 21.86 -15.87
CA TYR A 450 -14.43 21.98 -15.35
C TYR A 450 -14.99 23.40 -15.57
N VAL A 451 -16.24 23.47 -16.06
CA VAL A 451 -16.97 24.73 -16.26
C VAL A 451 -18.09 24.81 -15.21
N PRO A 452 -18.00 25.73 -14.22
CA PRO A 452 -19.04 25.93 -13.22
C PRO A 452 -20.40 26.23 -13.86
N PRO A 453 -21.54 25.82 -13.27
CA PRO A 453 -22.88 26.05 -13.82
C PRO A 453 -23.19 27.51 -14.16
N GLU A 454 -22.56 28.45 -13.46
CA GLU A 454 -22.75 29.90 -13.61
C GLU A 454 -21.99 30.48 -14.83
N GLU A 455 -20.98 29.77 -15.35
CA GLU A 455 -20.19 30.21 -16.51
C GLU A 455 -20.81 29.73 -17.83
N PRO A 456 -20.87 30.56 -18.90
CA PRO A 456 -21.38 30.14 -20.19
C PRO A 456 -20.48 29.09 -20.85
N ASP A 457 -21.03 28.33 -21.80
CA ASP A 457 -20.24 27.39 -22.59
C ASP A 457 -19.15 28.15 -23.38
N PRO A 458 -17.87 27.74 -23.28
CA PRO A 458 -16.80 28.37 -24.04
C PRO A 458 -16.90 28.02 -25.54
N PRO A 459 -16.27 28.82 -26.43
CA PRO A 459 -16.28 28.58 -27.88
C PRO A 459 -15.75 27.21 -28.31
N CYS A 460 -14.86 26.59 -27.54
CA CYS A 460 -14.37 25.23 -27.81
C CYS A 460 -15.42 24.13 -27.56
N GLY A 461 -16.58 24.49 -27.00
CA GLY A 461 -17.63 23.57 -26.58
C GLY A 461 -17.27 22.76 -25.34
N VAL A 462 -18.25 21.99 -24.88
CA VAL A 462 -18.13 21.16 -23.66
C VAL A 462 -18.54 19.71 -23.90
N TYR A 463 -18.00 18.81 -23.07
CA TYR A 463 -18.59 17.52 -22.78
C TYR A 463 -19.51 17.66 -21.57
N VAL A 464 -20.75 17.17 -21.71
CA VAL A 464 -21.73 17.13 -20.62
C VAL A 464 -21.79 15.72 -20.07
N ALA A 465 -21.48 15.55 -18.78
CA ALA A 465 -21.52 14.25 -18.14
C ALA A 465 -22.98 13.75 -18.00
N PRO A 466 -23.26 12.48 -18.34
CA PRO A 466 -24.60 11.92 -18.21
C PRO A 466 -25.04 11.90 -16.74
N GLU A 467 -26.35 11.89 -16.46
CA GLU A 467 -26.95 11.86 -15.11
C GLU A 467 -26.69 13.09 -14.21
N VAL A 468 -25.48 13.65 -14.22
CA VAL A 468 -25.02 14.70 -13.29
C VAL A 468 -24.90 16.08 -13.94
N GLY A 469 -24.84 16.16 -15.27
CA GLY A 469 -24.85 17.43 -16.01
C GLY A 469 -23.57 18.26 -15.93
N HIS A 470 -22.53 17.79 -15.24
CA HIS A 470 -21.23 18.48 -15.13
C HIS A 470 -20.62 18.73 -16.50
N ARG A 471 -20.08 19.93 -16.71
CA ARG A 471 -19.52 20.38 -18.00
C ARG A 471 -17.99 20.46 -17.94
N PHE A 472 -17.33 19.96 -18.98
CA PHE A 472 -15.87 20.02 -19.14
C PHE A 472 -15.50 20.53 -20.52
N ARG A 473 -14.58 21.48 -20.62
CA ARG A 473 -14.07 22.05 -21.88
C ARG A 473 -13.49 20.95 -22.77
N LYS A 474 -13.75 21.01 -24.08
CA LYS A 474 -13.13 20.07 -25.04
C LYS A 474 -11.65 20.37 -25.25
N GLU A 475 -11.29 21.66 -25.23
CA GLU A 475 -9.93 22.15 -25.43
C GLU A 475 -9.63 23.37 -24.53
N PRO A 476 -8.36 23.60 -24.16
CA PRO A 476 -7.19 22.74 -24.39
C PRO A 476 -7.24 21.43 -23.56
N PRO A 477 -6.33 20.47 -23.77
CA PRO A 477 -6.18 19.31 -22.89
C PRO A 477 -6.00 19.74 -21.43
N GLY A 478 -6.75 19.11 -20.53
CA GLY A 478 -6.60 19.34 -19.10
C GLY A 478 -5.41 18.61 -18.49
N PHE A 479 -5.00 19.02 -17.30
CA PHE A 479 -3.86 18.46 -16.58
C PHE A 479 -3.89 16.92 -16.50
N TYR A 480 -5.02 16.32 -16.10
CA TYR A 480 -5.14 14.87 -16.04
C TYR A 480 -5.05 14.20 -17.42
N LYS A 481 -5.58 14.83 -18.48
CA LYS A 481 -5.49 14.29 -19.83
C LYS A 481 -4.04 14.25 -20.30
N GLU A 482 -3.27 15.31 -20.09
CA GLU A 482 -1.85 15.36 -20.45
C GLU A 482 -1.05 14.26 -19.72
N VAL A 483 -1.23 14.17 -18.40
CA VAL A 483 -0.51 13.22 -17.56
C VAL A 483 -0.83 11.77 -17.90
N LEU A 484 -2.12 11.42 -17.99
CA LEU A 484 -2.55 10.05 -18.26
C LEU A 484 -2.17 9.60 -19.67
N THR A 485 -2.24 10.50 -20.66
CA THR A 485 -1.79 10.21 -22.03
C THR A 485 -0.31 9.86 -22.05
N ARG A 486 0.52 10.62 -21.30
CA ARG A 486 1.96 10.33 -21.20
C ARG A 486 2.24 8.99 -20.53
N LEU A 487 1.53 8.66 -19.45
CA LEU A 487 1.66 7.36 -18.78
C LEU A 487 1.28 6.19 -19.69
N LEU A 488 0.15 6.29 -20.40
CA LEU A 488 -0.29 5.24 -21.33
C LEU A 488 0.71 5.04 -22.47
N ARG A 489 1.17 6.13 -23.08
CA ARG A 489 2.19 6.09 -24.15
C ARG A 489 3.50 5.46 -23.67
N ALA A 490 4.02 5.90 -22.52
CA ALA A 490 5.24 5.34 -21.95
C ALA A 490 5.09 3.82 -21.69
N ARG A 491 3.91 3.38 -21.24
CA ARG A 491 3.63 1.96 -21.03
C ARG A 491 3.61 1.17 -22.33
N GLU A 492 3.05 1.73 -23.40
CA GLU A 492 3.01 1.10 -24.72
C GLU A 492 4.41 0.94 -25.29
N GLU A 493 5.23 1.99 -25.26
CA GLU A 493 6.64 1.97 -25.70
C GLU A 493 7.45 0.90 -24.93
N ILE A 494 7.26 0.77 -23.62
CA ILE A 494 7.90 -0.29 -22.82
C ILE A 494 7.44 -1.67 -23.28
N ARG A 495 6.14 -1.87 -23.51
CA ARG A 495 5.60 -3.18 -23.95
C ARG A 495 6.07 -3.57 -25.34
N GLU A 496 6.31 -2.62 -26.23
CA GLU A 496 6.90 -2.87 -27.54
C GLU A 496 8.33 -3.37 -27.41
N ARG A 497 9.16 -2.72 -26.57
CA ARG A 497 10.53 -3.17 -26.27
C ARG A 497 10.56 -4.56 -25.63
N LEU A 498 9.64 -4.86 -24.73
CA LEU A 498 9.57 -6.18 -24.07
C LEU A 498 9.36 -7.33 -25.08
N ARG A 499 8.71 -7.10 -26.23
CA ARG A 499 8.49 -8.14 -27.25
C ARG A 499 9.78 -8.60 -27.93
N THR A 500 10.83 -7.77 -27.92
CA THR A 500 12.10 -8.04 -28.59
C THR A 500 13.20 -8.51 -27.64
N LEU A 501 12.95 -8.50 -26.33
CA LEU A 501 13.92 -8.88 -25.31
C LEU A 501 13.72 -10.34 -24.88
N ASP A 502 14.82 -10.97 -24.47
CA ASP A 502 14.77 -12.28 -23.82
C ASP A 502 14.08 -12.16 -22.45
N PRO A 503 13.00 -12.92 -22.17
CA PRO A 503 12.32 -12.94 -20.88
C PRO A 503 13.23 -13.17 -19.66
N GLU A 504 14.36 -13.84 -19.85
CA GLU A 504 15.33 -14.14 -18.78
C GLU A 504 16.36 -13.00 -18.57
N SER A 505 16.43 -12.03 -19.48
CA SER A 505 17.36 -10.90 -19.37
C SER A 505 17.03 -9.96 -18.20
N VAL A 506 18.07 -9.31 -17.65
CA VAL A 506 17.90 -8.28 -16.62
C VAL A 506 17.05 -7.11 -17.14
N GLU A 507 17.30 -6.69 -18.38
CA GLU A 507 16.55 -5.61 -19.01
C GLU A 507 15.05 -5.93 -19.12
N TYR A 508 14.68 -7.15 -19.51
CA TYR A 508 13.27 -7.57 -19.57
C TYR A 508 12.61 -7.48 -18.19
N ARG A 509 13.24 -8.03 -17.15
CA ARG A 509 12.69 -7.99 -15.78
C ARG A 509 12.46 -6.55 -15.29
N VAL A 510 13.43 -5.66 -15.53
CA VAL A 510 13.33 -4.24 -15.18
C VAL A 510 12.21 -3.55 -15.94
N LEU A 511 12.10 -3.77 -17.25
CA LEU A 511 11.07 -3.14 -18.07
C LEU A 511 9.67 -3.70 -17.77
N ASP A 512 9.54 -4.98 -17.47
CA ASP A 512 8.26 -5.55 -17.04
C ASP A 512 7.82 -4.97 -15.68
N ALA A 513 8.74 -4.88 -14.72
CA ALA A 513 8.49 -4.17 -13.46
C ALA A 513 8.04 -2.71 -13.69
N ARG A 514 8.67 -2.01 -14.64
CA ARG A 514 8.31 -0.64 -15.00
C ARG A 514 6.92 -0.52 -15.62
N GLN A 515 6.54 -1.40 -16.56
CA GLN A 515 5.18 -1.34 -17.13
C GLN A 515 4.11 -1.66 -16.09
N ARG A 516 4.40 -2.53 -15.12
CA ARG A 516 3.53 -2.81 -13.97
C ARG A 516 3.35 -1.58 -13.08
N ALA A 517 4.45 -0.91 -12.72
CA ALA A 517 4.40 0.33 -11.93
C ALA A 517 3.57 1.43 -12.64
N VAL A 518 3.77 1.61 -13.95
CA VAL A 518 2.99 2.56 -14.76
C VAL A 518 1.50 2.18 -14.76
N LYS A 519 1.15 0.90 -14.90
CA LYS A 519 -0.25 0.41 -14.83
C LYS A 519 -0.90 0.83 -13.50
N VAL A 520 -0.21 0.61 -12.38
CA VAL A 520 -0.74 0.87 -11.04
C VAL A 520 -1.01 2.35 -10.83
N ILE A 521 -0.05 3.23 -11.13
CA ILE A 521 -0.24 4.69 -11.00
C ILE A 521 -1.33 5.21 -11.93
N THR A 522 -1.39 4.69 -13.17
CA THR A 522 -2.44 5.07 -14.14
C THR A 522 -3.83 4.72 -13.61
N ASN A 523 -4.05 3.46 -13.21
CA ASN A 523 -5.36 3.01 -12.74
C ASN A 523 -5.77 3.68 -11.42
N ALA A 524 -4.81 3.94 -10.53
CA ALA A 524 -5.06 4.61 -9.26
C ALA A 524 -5.45 6.10 -9.41
N SER A 525 -5.13 6.74 -10.53
CA SER A 525 -5.37 8.17 -10.74
C SER A 525 -6.85 8.55 -10.66
N TYR A 526 -7.76 7.67 -11.08
CA TYR A 526 -9.20 7.89 -10.87
C TYR A 526 -9.56 7.89 -9.38
N GLY A 527 -9.12 6.86 -8.63
CA GLY A 527 -9.37 6.77 -7.19
C GLY A 527 -8.87 7.99 -6.42
N TYR A 528 -7.73 8.54 -6.86
CA TYR A 528 -7.19 9.80 -6.36
C TYR A 528 -8.15 10.98 -6.54
N THR A 529 -8.84 11.10 -7.67
CA THR A 529 -9.81 12.20 -7.89
C THR A 529 -10.99 12.19 -6.91
N GLY A 530 -11.36 11.00 -6.41
CA GLY A 530 -12.40 10.81 -5.41
C GLY A 530 -11.90 10.90 -3.96
N TRP A 531 -10.59 11.00 -3.74
CA TRP A 531 -10.01 11.10 -2.41
C TRP A 531 -10.09 12.53 -1.88
N LEU A 532 -10.85 12.75 -0.80
CA LEU A 532 -11.04 14.08 -0.22
C LEU A 532 -9.74 14.79 0.19
N GLY A 533 -8.70 14.02 0.51
CA GLY A 533 -7.37 14.51 0.87
C GLY A 533 -6.50 14.93 -0.32
N ALA A 534 -6.92 14.67 -1.55
CA ALA A 534 -6.16 15.02 -2.74
C ALA A 534 -6.03 16.54 -2.94
N ARG A 535 -4.85 16.99 -3.38
CA ARG A 535 -4.59 18.38 -3.79
C ARG A 535 -5.45 18.79 -4.99
N TRP A 536 -5.51 17.96 -6.03
CA TRP A 536 -6.36 18.17 -7.22
C TRP A 536 -7.76 17.55 -7.08
N TYR A 537 -8.29 17.46 -5.86
CA TYR A 537 -9.66 17.02 -5.64
C TYR A 537 -10.68 18.04 -6.16
N LEU A 538 -11.60 17.58 -7.01
CA LEU A 538 -12.81 18.30 -7.39
C LEU A 538 -13.98 17.30 -7.53
N LYS A 539 -15.03 17.46 -6.72
CA LYS A 539 -16.16 16.50 -6.67
C LYS A 539 -16.79 16.26 -8.07
N PRO A 540 -17.10 17.29 -8.87
CA PRO A 540 -17.57 17.10 -10.24
C PRO A 540 -16.73 16.17 -11.12
N VAL A 541 -15.40 16.13 -10.94
CA VAL A 541 -14.51 15.25 -11.70
C VAL A 541 -14.78 13.78 -11.37
N ALA A 542 -14.88 13.43 -10.09
CA ALA A 542 -15.17 12.06 -9.66
C ALA A 542 -16.60 11.64 -10.06
N GLU A 543 -17.58 12.53 -9.91
CA GLU A 543 -18.98 12.27 -10.30
C GLU A 543 -19.14 12.09 -11.81
N ALA A 544 -18.50 12.95 -12.61
CA ALA A 544 -18.56 12.85 -14.07
C ALA A 544 -17.88 11.58 -14.58
N THR A 545 -16.71 11.24 -14.02
CA THR A 545 -15.96 10.03 -14.41
C THR A 545 -16.78 8.77 -14.13
N THR A 546 -17.41 8.68 -12.96
CA THR A 546 -18.29 7.54 -12.63
C THR A 546 -19.56 7.52 -13.46
N ALA A 547 -20.17 8.67 -13.74
CA ALA A 547 -21.37 8.75 -14.57
C ALA A 547 -21.12 8.27 -16.01
N TRP A 548 -20.01 8.68 -16.62
CA TRP A 548 -19.58 8.14 -17.90
C TRP A 548 -19.31 6.63 -17.82
N GLY A 549 -18.67 6.16 -16.75
CA GLY A 549 -18.46 4.73 -16.52
C GLY A 549 -19.79 3.95 -16.49
N ARG A 550 -20.79 4.43 -15.73
CA ARG A 550 -22.12 3.83 -15.70
C ARG A 550 -22.81 3.84 -17.07
N HIS A 551 -22.65 4.92 -17.84
CA HIS A 551 -23.21 5.01 -19.20
C HIS A 551 -22.58 3.98 -20.14
N ILE A 552 -21.25 3.84 -20.12
CA ILE A 552 -20.51 2.88 -20.94
C ILE A 552 -20.90 1.44 -20.60
N ILE A 553 -20.95 1.09 -19.31
CA ILE A 553 -21.34 -0.26 -18.87
C ILE A 553 -22.77 -0.58 -19.32
N ARG A 554 -23.72 0.36 -19.19
CA ARG A 554 -25.09 0.18 -19.67
C ARG A 554 -25.16 -0.09 -21.16
N ASN A 555 -24.49 0.73 -21.97
CA ASN A 555 -24.46 0.55 -23.43
C ASN A 555 -23.81 -0.81 -23.80
N THR A 556 -22.74 -1.19 -23.10
CA THR A 556 -22.06 -2.48 -23.34
C THR A 556 -22.97 -3.67 -23.03
N ILE A 557 -23.72 -3.61 -21.92
CA ILE A 557 -24.72 -4.64 -21.57
C ILE A 557 -25.82 -4.72 -22.64
N GLU A 558 -26.28 -3.59 -23.15
CA GLU A 558 -27.28 -3.54 -24.22
C GLU A 558 -26.75 -4.14 -25.52
N MET A 559 -25.50 -3.82 -25.90
CA MET A 559 -24.82 -4.41 -27.06
C MET A 559 -24.67 -5.94 -26.90
N ALA A 560 -24.22 -6.41 -25.72
CA ALA A 560 -24.10 -7.83 -25.43
C ALA A 560 -25.45 -8.56 -25.59
N ARG A 561 -26.53 -7.99 -25.03
CA ARG A 561 -27.88 -8.55 -25.16
C ARG A 561 -28.37 -8.60 -26.60
N LYS A 562 -28.11 -7.55 -27.40
CA LYS A 562 -28.45 -7.53 -28.84
C LYS A 562 -27.71 -8.60 -29.63
N MET A 563 -26.50 -8.97 -29.21
CA MET A 563 -25.70 -10.05 -29.79
C MET A 563 -26.08 -11.44 -29.27
N GLY A 564 -27.08 -11.55 -28.39
CA GLY A 564 -27.51 -12.83 -27.81
C GLY A 564 -26.58 -13.37 -26.73
N LEU A 565 -25.74 -12.52 -26.12
CA LEU A 565 -24.93 -12.88 -24.95
C LEU A 565 -25.76 -12.71 -23.68
N GLU A 566 -25.75 -13.72 -22.82
CA GLU A 566 -26.36 -13.65 -21.50
C GLU A 566 -25.43 -12.90 -20.53
N VAL A 567 -25.91 -11.79 -19.97
CA VAL A 567 -25.22 -11.03 -18.92
C VAL A 567 -25.75 -11.45 -17.55
N VAL A 568 -24.91 -12.06 -16.73
CA VAL A 568 -25.27 -12.60 -15.40
C VAL A 568 -24.97 -11.64 -14.26
N TYR A 569 -23.95 -10.80 -14.42
CA TYR A 569 -23.52 -9.81 -13.42
C TYR A 569 -22.71 -8.68 -14.08
N GLY A 570 -22.45 -7.61 -13.33
CA GLY A 570 -21.58 -6.51 -13.72
C GLY A 570 -21.09 -5.76 -12.49
N ASP A 571 -19.79 -5.51 -12.43
CA ASP A 571 -19.12 -4.87 -11.30
C ASP A 571 -18.22 -3.76 -11.79
N THR A 572 -18.69 -2.52 -11.65
CA THR A 572 -17.92 -1.27 -11.76
C THR A 572 -17.35 -1.01 -13.15
N ASP A 573 -16.35 -1.79 -13.56
CA ASP A 573 -15.55 -1.75 -14.79
C ASP A 573 -15.53 -3.10 -15.54
N SER A 574 -16.26 -4.09 -15.06
CA SER A 574 -16.37 -5.41 -15.68
C SER A 574 -17.82 -5.88 -15.88
N ILE A 575 -18.01 -6.73 -16.88
CA ILE A 575 -19.26 -7.45 -17.11
C ILE A 575 -19.02 -8.97 -17.12
N PHE A 576 -19.97 -9.71 -16.58
CA PHE A 576 -19.91 -11.16 -16.48
C PHE A 576 -20.93 -11.73 -17.44
N ILE A 577 -20.44 -12.49 -18.42
CA ILE A 577 -21.25 -13.00 -19.51
C ILE A 577 -21.00 -14.48 -19.73
N ARG A 578 -21.99 -15.19 -20.27
CA ARG A 578 -21.77 -16.55 -20.76
C ARG A 578 -20.71 -16.52 -21.87
N TYR A 579 -19.69 -17.36 -21.72
CA TYR A 579 -18.55 -17.40 -22.60
C TYR A 579 -18.91 -18.05 -23.94
N ASP A 580 -18.87 -17.24 -24.98
CA ASP A 580 -19.02 -17.64 -26.38
C ASP A 580 -17.90 -16.88 -27.13
N PRO A 581 -16.76 -17.54 -27.44
CA PRO A 581 -15.56 -16.86 -27.93
C PRO A 581 -15.81 -15.94 -29.13
N GLU A 582 -16.63 -16.38 -30.09
CA GLU A 582 -16.93 -15.61 -31.31
C GLU A 582 -17.76 -14.37 -31.01
N LYS A 583 -18.82 -14.51 -30.19
CA LYS A 583 -19.65 -13.36 -29.80
C LYS A 583 -18.91 -12.40 -28.89
N VAL A 584 -18.07 -12.92 -28.00
CA VAL A 584 -17.22 -12.11 -27.11
C VAL A 584 -16.27 -11.25 -27.93
N GLU A 585 -15.60 -11.82 -28.92
CA GLU A 585 -14.70 -11.06 -29.80
C GLU A 585 -15.46 -9.98 -30.59
N ARG A 586 -16.64 -10.33 -31.13
CA ARG A 586 -17.52 -9.37 -31.81
C ARG A 586 -17.97 -8.23 -30.89
N LEU A 587 -18.32 -8.53 -29.65
CA LEU A 587 -18.69 -7.52 -28.65
C LEU A 587 -17.50 -6.62 -28.33
N SER A 588 -16.32 -7.20 -28.07
CA SER A 588 -15.09 -6.44 -27.80
C SER A 588 -14.74 -5.48 -28.93
N LYS A 589 -14.87 -5.92 -30.18
CA LYS A 589 -14.66 -5.07 -31.36
C LYS A 589 -15.68 -3.94 -31.45
N ALA A 590 -16.98 -4.24 -31.30
CA ALA A 590 -18.04 -3.23 -31.36
C ALA A 590 -17.89 -2.17 -30.25
N VAL A 591 -17.51 -2.59 -29.04
CA VAL A 591 -17.22 -1.68 -27.92
C VAL A 591 -16.04 -0.76 -28.24
N GLY A 592 -14.99 -1.28 -28.88
CA GLY A 592 -13.86 -0.49 -29.38
C GLY A 592 -14.28 0.56 -30.42
N GLU A 593 -15.12 0.18 -31.38
CA GLU A 593 -15.57 1.05 -32.47
C GLU A 593 -16.60 2.10 -32.01
N GLU A 594 -17.58 1.74 -31.18
CA GLU A 594 -18.67 2.63 -30.79
C GLU A 594 -18.37 3.46 -29.54
N LEU A 595 -17.65 2.90 -28.56
CA LEU A 595 -17.41 3.53 -27.26
C LEU A 595 -15.96 4.02 -27.09
N GLY A 596 -15.06 3.68 -28.02
CA GLY A 596 -13.66 4.11 -28.00
C GLY A 596 -12.86 3.53 -26.83
N LEU A 597 -13.27 2.36 -26.33
CA LEU A 597 -12.67 1.70 -25.17
C LEU A 597 -12.36 0.24 -25.48
N GLU A 598 -11.24 -0.25 -24.96
CA GLU A 598 -10.82 -1.64 -25.11
C GLU A 598 -11.37 -2.48 -23.95
N ILE A 599 -12.17 -3.51 -24.26
CA ILE A 599 -12.67 -4.50 -23.31
C ILE A 599 -12.22 -5.90 -23.72
N LYS A 600 -11.70 -6.68 -22.77
CA LYS A 600 -11.15 -8.02 -23.04
C LYS A 600 -11.51 -9.03 -21.94
N PRO A 601 -11.53 -10.34 -22.24
CA PRO A 601 -11.60 -11.36 -21.19
C PRO A 601 -10.41 -11.26 -20.24
N ASP A 602 -10.68 -11.03 -18.95
CA ASP A 602 -9.69 -11.07 -17.87
C ASP A 602 -9.62 -12.48 -17.26
N LYS A 603 -10.79 -13.09 -17.02
CA LYS A 603 -10.93 -14.43 -16.46
C LYS A 603 -12.04 -15.20 -17.15
N VAL A 604 -11.87 -16.51 -17.24
CA VAL A 604 -12.93 -17.44 -17.63
C VAL A 604 -13.13 -18.44 -16.50
N TYR A 605 -14.25 -18.33 -15.80
CA TYR A 605 -14.61 -19.28 -14.75
C TYR A 605 -15.29 -20.50 -15.37
N VAL A 606 -14.85 -21.68 -14.94
CA VAL A 606 -15.56 -22.93 -15.22
C VAL A 606 -16.96 -22.84 -14.62
N ARG A 607 -17.03 -22.36 -13.37
CA ARG A 607 -18.27 -22.12 -12.62
C ARG A 607 -18.10 -20.90 -11.72
N VAL A 608 -19.16 -20.12 -11.56
CA VAL A 608 -19.20 -19.02 -10.60
C VAL A 608 -20.49 -19.10 -9.78
N LEU A 609 -20.35 -18.97 -8.47
CA LEU A 609 -21.46 -18.88 -7.55
C LEU A 609 -21.65 -17.41 -7.17
N PHE A 610 -22.81 -16.87 -7.53
CA PHE A 610 -23.26 -15.57 -7.05
C PHE A 610 -24.20 -15.71 -5.86
N THR A 611 -23.97 -14.91 -4.82
CA THR A 611 -24.96 -14.72 -3.76
C THR A 611 -25.95 -13.61 -4.11
N GLU A 612 -26.98 -13.40 -3.29
CA GLU A 612 -27.89 -12.25 -3.45
C GLU A 612 -27.21 -10.88 -3.23
N ALA A 613 -26.08 -10.87 -2.52
CA ALA A 613 -25.37 -9.66 -2.17
C ALA A 613 -24.40 -9.24 -3.28
N LYS A 614 -24.38 -7.93 -3.57
CA LYS A 614 -23.39 -7.32 -4.47
C LYS A 614 -21.98 -7.53 -3.94
N LYS A 615 -21.01 -7.73 -4.85
CA LYS A 615 -19.59 -7.96 -4.53
C LYS A 615 -19.35 -9.15 -3.61
N ARG A 616 -20.21 -10.18 -3.68
CA ARG A 616 -20.08 -11.43 -2.94
C ARG A 616 -20.30 -12.63 -3.85
N TYR A 617 -19.20 -13.18 -4.37
CA TYR A 617 -19.20 -14.32 -5.28
C TYR A 617 -17.94 -15.17 -5.12
N CYS A 618 -17.97 -16.40 -5.64
CA CYS A 618 -16.82 -17.29 -5.68
C CYS A 618 -16.75 -17.96 -7.06
N GLY A 619 -15.61 -17.81 -7.74
CA GLY A 619 -15.36 -18.41 -9.05
C GLY A 619 -14.39 -19.59 -8.97
N LEU A 620 -14.63 -20.63 -9.76
CA LEU A 620 -13.69 -21.73 -9.98
C LEU A 620 -12.92 -21.47 -11.28
N LEU A 621 -11.61 -21.29 -11.14
CA LEU A 621 -10.70 -21.14 -12.27
C LEU A 621 -10.40 -22.48 -12.95
N PRO A 622 -9.95 -22.48 -14.23
CA PRO A 622 -9.62 -23.71 -14.95
C PRO A 622 -8.51 -24.55 -14.28
N ASP A 623 -7.64 -23.91 -13.49
CA ASP A 623 -6.56 -24.56 -12.73
C ASP A 623 -7.02 -25.18 -11.39
N GLY A 624 -8.31 -25.09 -11.05
CA GLY A 624 -8.89 -25.65 -9.84
C GLY A 624 -8.89 -24.73 -8.61
N ARG A 625 -8.27 -23.55 -8.69
CA ARG A 625 -8.28 -22.55 -7.61
C ARG A 625 -9.62 -21.85 -7.47
N LEU A 626 -9.95 -21.47 -6.24
CA LEU A 626 -11.15 -20.69 -5.91
C LEU A 626 -10.79 -19.21 -5.80
N ASP A 627 -11.51 -18.37 -6.54
CA ASP A 627 -11.43 -16.91 -6.47
C ASP A 627 -12.59 -16.37 -5.64
N VAL A 628 -12.33 -16.10 -4.35
CA VAL A 628 -13.33 -15.70 -3.36
C VAL A 628 -13.37 -14.18 -3.20
N VAL A 629 -14.54 -13.58 -3.48
CA VAL A 629 -14.75 -12.12 -3.38
C VAL A 629 -15.80 -11.82 -2.33
N GLY A 630 -15.42 -11.07 -1.28
CA GLY A 630 -16.34 -10.48 -0.30
C GLY A 630 -17.05 -11.44 0.66
N MET A 631 -16.58 -12.68 0.82
CA MET A 631 -17.16 -13.69 1.71
C MET A 631 -16.51 -13.74 3.12
N GLU A 632 -17.02 -14.56 4.04
CA GLU A 632 -16.52 -14.67 5.43
C GLU A 632 -15.13 -15.29 5.53
N VAL A 633 -14.77 -16.22 4.63
CA VAL A 633 -13.43 -16.86 4.57
C VAL A 633 -12.30 -15.84 4.70
N ILE A 634 -12.49 -14.65 4.14
CA ILE A 634 -11.46 -13.60 4.06
C ILE A 634 -11.54 -12.56 5.18
N ARG A 635 -12.43 -12.75 6.17
CA ARG A 635 -12.62 -11.80 7.27
C ARG A 635 -11.84 -12.21 8.52
N GLY A 636 -11.15 -11.25 9.13
CA GLY A 636 -10.34 -11.50 10.34
C GLY A 636 -11.14 -11.74 11.62
N ASP A 637 -12.43 -11.39 11.65
CA ASP A 637 -13.28 -11.40 12.85
C ASP A 637 -14.09 -12.69 13.07
N TRP A 638 -13.84 -13.73 12.26
CA TRP A 638 -14.47 -15.04 12.36
C TRP A 638 -13.44 -16.10 12.80
N ALA A 639 -13.89 -17.08 13.59
CA ALA A 639 -13.09 -18.22 13.99
C ALA A 639 -12.66 -19.06 12.77
N ALA A 640 -11.53 -19.78 12.86
CA ALA A 640 -11.01 -20.57 11.75
C ALA A 640 -12.02 -21.63 11.29
N VAL A 641 -12.73 -22.26 12.24
CA VAL A 641 -13.79 -23.24 11.96
C VAL A 641 -14.87 -22.74 10.98
N ALA A 642 -15.23 -21.45 11.04
CA ALA A 642 -16.23 -20.90 10.13
C ALA A 642 -15.68 -20.72 8.71
N LYS A 643 -14.39 -20.39 8.62
CA LYS A 643 -13.69 -20.17 7.35
C LYS A 643 -13.50 -21.50 6.62
N GLU A 644 -13.00 -22.51 7.32
CA GLU A 644 -12.81 -23.86 6.79
C GLU A 644 -14.12 -24.45 6.27
N VAL A 645 -15.21 -24.31 7.05
CA VAL A 645 -16.52 -24.79 6.62
C VAL A 645 -17.00 -24.06 5.37
N GLN A 646 -16.89 -22.72 5.33
CA GLN A 646 -17.33 -21.96 4.16
C GLN A 646 -16.51 -22.30 2.91
N GLU A 647 -15.19 -22.45 3.05
CA GLU A 647 -14.30 -22.83 1.96
C GLU A 647 -14.59 -24.26 1.46
N GLY A 648 -14.79 -25.22 2.37
CA GLY A 648 -15.17 -26.59 2.02
C GLY A 648 -16.51 -26.65 1.27
N VAL A 649 -17.52 -25.92 1.75
CA VAL A 649 -18.83 -25.80 1.07
C VAL A 649 -18.68 -25.21 -0.33
N LEU A 650 -17.94 -24.11 -0.48
CA LEU A 650 -17.67 -23.48 -1.77
C LEU A 650 -16.96 -24.44 -2.72
N GLY A 651 -15.94 -25.15 -2.23
CA GLY A 651 -15.19 -26.15 -2.97
C GLY A 651 -16.08 -27.29 -3.49
N ILE A 652 -16.91 -27.89 -2.65
CA ILE A 652 -17.81 -28.98 -3.03
C ILE A 652 -18.83 -28.49 -4.07
N LEU A 653 -19.48 -27.34 -3.84
CA LEU A 653 -20.48 -26.81 -4.76
C LEU A 653 -19.88 -26.46 -6.13
N LEU A 654 -18.73 -25.78 -6.14
CA LEU A 654 -18.11 -25.33 -7.38
C LEU A 654 -17.38 -26.42 -8.13
N ARG A 655 -16.86 -27.47 -7.48
CA ARG A 655 -16.17 -28.59 -8.14
C ARG A 655 -17.11 -29.75 -8.48
N GLU A 656 -18.05 -30.06 -7.59
CA GLU A 656 -18.88 -31.28 -7.69
C GLU A 656 -20.36 -31.02 -7.99
N LYS A 657 -20.86 -29.78 -7.85
CA LYS A 657 -22.29 -29.41 -8.01
C LYS A 657 -23.23 -30.22 -7.10
N ASP A 658 -22.78 -30.61 -5.91
CA ASP A 658 -23.58 -31.43 -4.99
C ASP A 658 -23.88 -30.69 -3.67
N PRO A 659 -25.03 -29.99 -3.58
CA PRO A 659 -25.50 -29.36 -2.34
C PRO A 659 -25.75 -30.35 -1.21
N LYS A 660 -26.11 -31.61 -1.51
CA LYS A 660 -26.36 -32.64 -0.48
C LYS A 660 -25.04 -33.12 0.12
N LYS A 661 -24.01 -33.32 -0.69
CA LYS A 661 -22.65 -33.60 -0.22
C LYS A 661 -22.10 -32.45 0.60
N ALA A 662 -22.30 -31.20 0.15
CA ALA A 662 -21.91 -30.02 0.92
C ALA A 662 -22.64 -29.95 2.27
N ALA A 663 -23.94 -30.25 2.30
CA ALA A 663 -24.71 -30.35 3.54
C ALA A 663 -24.19 -31.47 4.46
N GLY A 664 -23.85 -32.64 3.89
CA GLY A 664 -23.24 -33.75 4.60
C GLY A 664 -21.85 -33.43 5.19
N PHE A 665 -21.04 -32.67 4.46
CA PHE A 665 -19.75 -32.15 4.93
C PHE A 665 -19.94 -31.24 6.15
N VAL A 666 -20.86 -30.27 6.08
CA VAL A 666 -21.17 -29.39 7.22
C VAL A 666 -21.65 -30.21 8.40
N ARG A 667 -22.52 -31.19 8.18
CA ARG A 667 -23.03 -32.09 9.22
C ARG A 667 -21.91 -32.87 9.90
N GLY A 668 -20.98 -33.43 9.12
CA GLY A 668 -19.81 -34.13 9.64
C GLY A 668 -18.93 -33.20 10.47
N TYR A 669 -18.64 -32.01 9.95
CA TYR A 669 -17.83 -31.01 10.66
C TYR A 669 -18.49 -30.56 11.97
N VAL A 670 -19.82 -30.35 11.99
CA VAL A 670 -20.56 -30.06 13.22
C VAL A 670 -20.46 -31.22 14.21
N SER A 671 -20.56 -32.48 13.74
CA SER A 671 -20.37 -33.65 14.61
C SER A 671 -18.95 -33.73 15.19
N ASP A 672 -17.92 -33.42 14.40
CA ASP A 672 -16.52 -33.40 14.85
C ASP A 672 -16.27 -32.30 15.88
N LEU A 673 -16.85 -31.12 15.65
CA LEU A 673 -16.79 -29.99 16.56
C LEU A 673 -17.45 -30.34 17.90
N LEU A 674 -18.68 -30.88 17.88
CA LEU A 674 -19.40 -31.31 19.08
C LEU A 674 -18.68 -32.46 19.81
N ALA A 675 -18.03 -33.35 19.07
CA ALA A 675 -17.20 -34.42 19.63
C ALA A 675 -15.79 -33.97 20.06
N ARG A 676 -15.48 -32.66 19.97
CA ARG A 676 -14.19 -32.07 20.37
C ARG A 676 -12.98 -32.60 19.59
N ARG A 677 -13.20 -33.03 18.34
CA ARG A 677 -12.13 -33.48 17.44
C ARG A 677 -11.47 -32.30 16.71
N THR A 678 -12.11 -31.14 16.67
CA THR A 678 -11.54 -29.91 16.12
C THR A 678 -10.50 -29.32 17.08
N PRO A 679 -9.30 -28.92 16.61
CA PRO A 679 -8.29 -28.29 17.46
C PRO A 679 -8.81 -27.05 18.22
N TYR A 680 -8.39 -26.89 19.47
CA TYR A 680 -8.78 -25.75 20.33
C TYR A 680 -8.51 -24.40 19.67
N ARG A 681 -7.34 -24.29 19.02
CA ARG A 681 -6.87 -23.08 18.36
C ARG A 681 -7.84 -22.56 17.29
N ASP A 682 -8.57 -23.44 16.63
CA ASP A 682 -9.46 -23.06 15.53
C ASP A 682 -10.74 -22.38 16.04
N LEU A 683 -10.99 -22.48 17.35
CA LEU A 683 -12.08 -21.81 18.06
C LEU A 683 -11.70 -20.42 18.56
N ILE A 684 -10.41 -20.04 18.52
CA ILE A 684 -9.97 -18.75 19.04
C ILE A 684 -10.45 -17.63 18.10
N ILE A 685 -11.17 -16.67 18.67
CA ILE A 685 -11.57 -15.44 17.97
C ILE A 685 -10.55 -14.35 18.33
N TRP A 686 -9.89 -13.81 17.30
CA TRP A 686 -8.89 -12.77 17.45
C TRP A 686 -9.47 -11.39 17.18
N LYS A 687 -9.18 -10.43 18.06
CA LYS A 687 -9.57 -9.03 17.84
C LYS A 687 -8.58 -8.05 18.43
N THR A 688 -8.23 -7.04 17.65
CA THR A 688 -7.31 -5.98 18.07
C THR A 688 -7.99 -4.95 18.98
N LEU A 689 -7.30 -4.54 20.04
CA LEU A 689 -7.68 -3.40 20.86
C LEU A 689 -7.39 -2.10 20.08
N THR A 690 -8.44 -1.41 19.68
CA THR A 690 -8.36 -0.16 18.89
C THR A 690 -8.37 1.10 19.75
N LYS A 691 -8.56 0.95 21.07
CA LYS A 691 -8.54 2.04 22.06
C LYS A 691 -7.96 1.55 23.39
N PRO A 692 -7.54 2.44 24.28
CA PRO A 692 -7.33 2.07 25.68
C PRO A 692 -8.61 1.47 26.29
N LEU A 693 -8.47 0.44 27.12
CA LEU A 693 -9.60 -0.29 27.73
C LEU A 693 -10.61 0.59 28.48
N LYS A 694 -10.15 1.72 29.03
CA LYS A 694 -10.99 2.71 29.72
C LYS A 694 -11.90 3.51 28.78
N GLU A 695 -11.56 3.61 27.50
CA GLU A 695 -12.32 4.39 26.50
C GLU A 695 -13.42 3.58 25.79
N TYR A 696 -13.43 2.25 25.99
CA TYR A 696 -14.49 1.40 25.46
C TYR A 696 -15.80 1.62 26.23
N LYS A 697 -16.72 2.36 25.60
CA LYS A 697 -18.08 2.59 26.12
C LYS A 697 -18.97 1.36 26.03
N VAL A 698 -18.69 0.46 25.08
CA VAL A 698 -19.47 -0.76 24.85
C VAL A 698 -18.69 -1.96 25.39
N ARG A 699 -19.36 -2.76 26.22
CA ARG A 699 -18.86 -4.06 26.69
C ARG A 699 -18.90 -5.05 25.53
N ALA A 700 -17.73 -5.37 24.99
CA ALA A 700 -17.56 -6.30 23.89
C ALA A 700 -16.68 -7.47 24.33
N ALA A 701 -16.86 -8.64 23.72
CA ALA A 701 -16.18 -9.88 24.12
C ALA A 701 -14.65 -9.74 24.29
N HIS A 702 -13.96 -9.27 23.24
CA HIS A 702 -12.51 -8.96 23.31
C HIS A 702 -12.10 -7.94 24.39
N VAL A 703 -13.00 -7.03 24.79
CA VAL A 703 -12.72 -6.02 25.83
C VAL A 703 -12.83 -6.66 27.21
N GLU A 704 -13.82 -7.52 27.46
CA GLU A 704 -13.93 -8.24 28.74
C GLU A 704 -12.83 -9.28 28.89
N ALA A 705 -12.51 -10.03 27.83
CA ALA A 705 -11.37 -10.93 27.84
C ALA A 705 -10.07 -10.17 28.15
N ALA A 706 -9.86 -9.00 27.53
CA ALA A 706 -8.73 -8.15 27.87
C ALA A 706 -8.71 -7.70 29.34
N ARG A 707 -9.87 -7.38 29.93
CA ARG A 707 -9.95 -7.05 31.37
C ARG A 707 -9.56 -8.22 32.26
N MET A 708 -9.99 -9.44 31.93
CA MET A 708 -9.60 -10.65 32.66
C MET A 708 -8.08 -10.87 32.57
N LEU A 709 -7.50 -10.75 31.37
CA LEU A 709 -6.05 -10.82 31.19
C LEU A 709 -5.32 -9.78 32.07
N MET A 710 -5.81 -8.54 32.12
CA MET A 710 -5.22 -7.51 32.98
C MET A 710 -5.32 -7.83 34.48
N GLN A 711 -6.40 -8.50 34.92
CA GLN A 711 -6.52 -8.98 36.30
C GLN A 711 -5.51 -10.09 36.62
N GLU A 712 -5.22 -10.95 35.64
CA GLU A 712 -4.14 -11.95 35.70
C GLU A 712 -2.73 -11.33 35.51
N GLY A 713 -2.62 -10.01 35.57
CA GLY A 713 -1.35 -9.28 35.50
C GLY A 713 -0.75 -9.17 34.10
N TRP A 714 -1.58 -9.24 33.05
CA TRP A 714 -1.17 -8.92 31.68
C TRP A 714 -1.22 -7.41 31.43
N GLU A 715 -0.21 -6.88 30.76
CA GLU A 715 -0.12 -5.47 30.42
C GLU A 715 -0.54 -5.27 28.97
N LEU A 716 -1.83 -5.03 28.75
CA LEU A 716 -2.40 -4.82 27.42
C LEU A 716 -2.46 -3.34 27.05
N THR A 717 -2.06 -3.02 25.82
CA THR A 717 -2.04 -1.66 25.26
C THR A 717 -2.85 -1.57 23.96
N LEU A 718 -3.04 -0.33 23.47
CA LEU A 718 -3.56 -0.07 22.13
C LEU A 718 -2.77 -0.88 21.09
N GLY A 719 -3.47 -1.56 20.18
CA GLY A 719 -2.87 -2.36 19.11
C GLY A 719 -2.72 -3.85 19.43
N ASP A 720 -2.82 -4.25 20.70
CA ASP A 720 -2.67 -5.67 21.07
C ASP A 720 -3.83 -6.52 20.54
N LYS A 721 -3.51 -7.72 20.06
CA LYS A 721 -4.51 -8.72 19.66
C LYS A 721 -4.94 -9.53 20.88
N VAL A 722 -6.24 -9.56 21.12
CA VAL A 722 -6.84 -10.33 22.19
C VAL A 722 -7.51 -11.55 21.57
N GLY A 723 -6.96 -12.72 21.87
CA GLY A 723 -7.59 -14.01 21.58
C GLY A 723 -8.55 -14.38 22.70
N TYR A 724 -9.76 -14.79 22.34
CA TYR A 724 -10.75 -15.26 23.31
C TYR A 724 -11.60 -16.37 22.71
N VAL A 725 -12.19 -17.17 23.59
CA VAL A 725 -13.20 -18.17 23.26
C VAL A 725 -14.50 -17.83 23.98
N ILE A 726 -15.61 -18.34 23.46
CA ILE A 726 -16.91 -18.23 24.12
C ILE A 726 -17.15 -19.47 24.96
N THR A 727 -17.34 -19.29 26.27
CA THR A 727 -17.55 -20.37 27.24
C THR A 727 -19.03 -20.57 27.55
N LYS A 728 -19.33 -21.75 28.08
CA LYS A 728 -20.68 -22.12 28.55
C LYS A 728 -21.11 -21.18 29.68
N GLY A 729 -22.39 -20.82 29.69
CA GLY A 729 -22.97 -19.98 30.73
C GLY A 729 -24.17 -19.17 30.26
N GLU A 730 -24.88 -18.58 31.20
CA GLU A 730 -25.99 -17.66 30.94
C GLU A 730 -25.48 -16.21 30.79
N GLY A 731 -26.30 -15.34 30.18
CA GLY A 731 -25.99 -13.92 30.03
C GLY A 731 -25.58 -13.50 28.61
N LYS A 732 -25.09 -12.27 28.50
CA LYS A 732 -24.72 -11.67 27.21
C LYS A 732 -23.40 -12.24 26.70
N LEU A 733 -23.19 -12.20 25.39
CA LEU A 733 -22.01 -12.77 24.74
C LEU A 733 -20.67 -12.29 25.35
N TYR A 734 -20.58 -11.02 25.74
CA TYR A 734 -19.36 -10.49 26.32
C TYR A 734 -19.05 -11.05 27.71
N GLU A 735 -20.06 -11.55 28.45
CA GLU A 735 -19.93 -12.10 29.81
C GLU A 735 -19.39 -13.54 29.76
N ARG A 736 -19.64 -14.22 28.64
CA ARG A 736 -19.19 -15.56 28.32
C ARG A 736 -17.86 -15.58 27.56
N ALA A 737 -17.25 -14.42 27.33
CA ALA A 737 -15.97 -14.34 26.63
C ALA A 737 -14.83 -14.53 27.63
N LYS A 738 -14.04 -15.59 27.46
CA LYS A 738 -12.88 -15.89 28.29
C LYS A 738 -11.61 -15.87 27.45
N PRO A 739 -10.49 -15.32 27.94
CA PRO A 739 -9.21 -15.39 27.23
C PRO A 739 -8.84 -16.85 26.91
N TYR A 740 -8.34 -17.10 25.70
CA TYR A 740 -8.11 -18.47 25.23
C TYR A 740 -7.13 -19.25 26.13
N ASN A 741 -6.17 -18.57 26.74
CA ASN A 741 -5.16 -19.14 27.63
C ASN A 741 -5.65 -19.35 29.07
N LEU A 742 -6.81 -18.80 29.43
CA LEU A 742 -7.45 -19.01 30.74
C LEU A 742 -8.62 -19.98 30.64
N ALA A 743 -9.03 -20.37 29.42
CA ALA A 743 -10.09 -21.31 29.16
C ALA A 743 -9.51 -22.67 28.75
N SER A 744 -10.16 -23.73 29.20
CA SER A 744 -9.96 -25.08 28.68
C SER A 744 -10.96 -25.38 27.56
N TYR A 745 -10.67 -26.38 26.75
CA TYR A 745 -11.62 -26.85 25.72
C TYR A 745 -12.98 -27.26 26.33
N ASP A 746 -12.97 -27.80 27.54
CA ASP A 746 -14.18 -28.28 28.21
C ASP A 746 -15.18 -27.17 28.56
N GLU A 747 -14.65 -25.97 28.82
CA GLU A 747 -15.41 -24.77 29.14
C GLU A 747 -16.04 -24.13 27.89
N VAL A 748 -15.55 -24.45 26.68
CA VAL A 748 -16.03 -23.83 25.44
C VAL A 748 -17.49 -24.19 25.16
N ASP A 749 -18.26 -23.18 24.77
CA ASP A 749 -19.63 -23.33 24.31
C ASP A 749 -19.65 -23.71 22.82
N LEU A 750 -19.59 -25.00 22.54
CA LEU A 750 -19.56 -25.50 21.16
C LEU A 750 -20.85 -25.18 20.42
N ASP A 751 -22.00 -25.10 21.11
CA ASP A 751 -23.28 -24.73 20.53
C ASP A 751 -23.25 -23.30 19.98
N TYR A 752 -22.60 -22.36 20.67
CA TYR A 752 -22.37 -21.02 20.14
C TYR A 752 -21.61 -21.05 18.81
N TYR A 753 -20.53 -21.84 18.70
CA TYR A 753 -19.77 -21.92 17.46
C TYR A 753 -20.58 -22.58 16.34
N VAL A 754 -21.35 -23.62 16.65
CA VAL A 754 -22.26 -24.25 15.69
C VAL A 754 -23.29 -23.22 15.20
N GLU A 755 -24.04 -22.58 16.09
CA GLU A 755 -25.17 -21.70 15.75
C GLU A 755 -24.76 -20.33 15.18
N LYS A 756 -23.66 -19.74 15.68
CA LYS A 756 -23.30 -18.34 15.39
C LYS A 756 -22.09 -18.21 14.48
N GLN A 757 -21.33 -19.29 14.25
CA GLN A 757 -20.15 -19.29 13.39
C GLN A 757 -20.34 -20.23 12.19
N VAL A 758 -20.44 -21.53 12.43
CA VAL A 758 -20.45 -22.57 11.38
C VAL A 758 -21.73 -22.50 10.52
N ILE A 759 -22.91 -22.58 11.14
CA ILE A 759 -24.20 -22.60 10.43
C ILE A 759 -24.41 -21.33 9.60
N PRO A 760 -24.22 -20.09 10.12
CA PRO A 760 -24.42 -18.89 9.32
C PRO A 760 -23.48 -18.79 8.12
N ALA A 761 -22.23 -19.26 8.26
CA ALA A 761 -21.25 -19.25 7.19
C ALA A 761 -21.63 -20.21 6.04
N ALA A 762 -22.17 -21.40 6.38
CA ALA A 762 -22.65 -22.38 5.43
C ALA A 762 -24.00 -22.02 4.80
N LEU A 763 -25.02 -21.67 5.60
CA LEU A 763 -26.39 -21.41 5.13
C LEU A 763 -26.50 -20.20 4.21
N ARG A 764 -25.62 -19.22 4.34
CA ARG A 764 -25.58 -18.09 3.41
C ARG A 764 -25.40 -18.52 1.96
N ILE A 765 -24.72 -19.64 1.76
CA ILE A 765 -24.51 -20.25 0.46
C ILE A 765 -25.60 -21.31 0.22
N LEU A 766 -25.73 -22.28 1.13
CA LEU A 766 -26.54 -23.48 0.94
C LEU A 766 -28.06 -23.21 0.85
N LYS A 767 -28.56 -22.16 1.51
CA LYS A 767 -29.98 -21.79 1.43
C LYS A 767 -30.44 -21.48 0.00
N GLN A 768 -29.54 -21.01 -0.85
CA GLN A 768 -29.82 -20.74 -2.27
C GLN A 768 -30.08 -22.02 -3.08
N PHE A 769 -29.68 -23.18 -2.54
CA PHE A 769 -29.89 -24.50 -3.14
C PHE A 769 -31.00 -25.30 -2.45
N GLY A 770 -31.83 -24.63 -1.64
CA GLY A 770 -32.95 -25.26 -0.92
C GLY A 770 -32.53 -26.09 0.31
N VAL A 771 -31.25 -26.10 0.67
CA VAL A 771 -30.77 -26.79 1.87
C VAL A 771 -31.20 -26.00 3.10
N THR A 772 -31.84 -26.70 4.03
CA THR A 772 -32.32 -26.14 5.29
C THR A 772 -31.32 -26.36 6.42
N GLU A 773 -31.46 -25.60 7.50
CA GLU A 773 -30.65 -25.76 8.71
C GLU A 773 -30.72 -27.18 9.29
N ARG A 774 -31.90 -27.82 9.22
CA ARG A 774 -32.11 -29.20 9.70
C ARG A 774 -31.25 -30.23 8.96
N GLU A 775 -30.97 -29.98 7.68
CA GLU A 775 -30.19 -30.92 6.85
C GLU A 775 -28.70 -30.83 7.12
N ILE A 776 -28.20 -29.70 7.64
CA ILE A 776 -26.77 -29.52 7.95
C ILE A 776 -26.45 -29.81 9.42
N LEU A 777 -27.47 -30.02 10.25
CA LEU A 777 -27.32 -30.44 11.64
C LEU A 777 -27.29 -31.98 11.74
N PRO A 778 -26.51 -32.55 12.68
CA PRO A 778 -26.60 -33.97 12.99
C PRO A 778 -28.01 -34.29 13.54
N PRO A 779 -28.54 -35.50 13.30
CA PRO A 779 -29.83 -35.90 13.85
C PRO A 779 -29.80 -35.80 15.38
N THR A 780 -30.81 -35.17 15.96
CA THR A 780 -30.98 -35.07 17.41
C THR A 780 -31.25 -36.48 17.93
N SER A 781 -30.34 -37.01 18.74
CA SER A 781 -30.48 -38.29 19.43
C SER A 781 -31.45 -38.22 20.60
#